data_AF-A0AAD6LA51-F1
#
_entry.id   AF-A0AAD6LA51-F1
#
_cell.length_a   1.000
_cell.length_b   1.000
_cell.length_c   1.000
_cell.angle_alpha   90.00
_cell.angle_beta   90.00
_cell.angle_gamma   90.00
#
_symmetry.space_group_name_H-M   'P 1'
#
loop_
_entity.id
_entity.type
_entity.pdbx_description
1 polymer ?
#
loop_
_entity_poly.entity_id
_entity_poly.type
_entity_poly.pdbx_seq_one_letter_code
_entity_poly.pdbx_strand_id
1 'polypeptide(L)'
;MAELGRSDVHGNDMIENLIAARKSLKLSLEKSKALGFSLEKAGPRLDEINRRLPSLEAAVRPIRADKEALVAAGGHINRAIGPAAAVLKVFDAVHGLEKSLSDPRNNLPGYLSVLKRLEEALRFLGDNCGLAIQWLDDILEYLEDNVMADEQHLLNLKKSVKGLRESQSDDERARLDGGLLNAALDKLEGEFRRLLTEHSVPLPMSSSPDLGEQAVIAPSLLPVSVIHKLQAILGRLRTNNRLEKCISIYVEVRSSNVRASLQALDLDYLEISIPEFNDVQSIEGYIAQWGKHLEFAVKHLFEAEYKLCNDVFERFGLDVWMGCFSKIAAQTGILAFLQFGKTVTESKKDPIKLLKLLDIFASLNKLRLDFNRLFGGAACIEIQNLTRDLIKRVIDGAAEIFWELLVQVELQRQIPPPPDGNVPILVSIITDYCNMLLGDNYKPILNQVLLIHRSWKHEKFQERILVSEVLNIVKAIELNLETWTKAYEDSILSNLFAMNNHYHLYKHLKGTKVGDLLGDSWFREHEQYKDYYAAIFLRDSWGKLPGHLSREGLILFSGGRATARDLVKKRLKNFNEAFDEMYKRQSSWVVPDRDLRDKICQQIVQAVVPVYRSYMQSYGPLVELDGSSSKYAKYSVQTLEQMLSSLFLPKPGRYASFKGRQLSAKFNNGVADLRRTTSAVIDFVKDLPFPQNKNLTVSYTTSTADGQTINITNQVIFIPVLNQPLSSNRYYVIERQGKHKGEANTNAKEEDETTCCFGFCRHNPDKEPQSFDPKDVYEQFEICKSKRFGYVSKSVAPDGIPPYFLRRKGWTLDSVNLNCTQPCHAVVQRETVAVAGGEVAPDKRNAVDGVIWFRSSGDVGGEASVGLSLEIVGGIDEVGARKSNIEYFLCLACLDTTE
;
A
#
# COMPACT_ATOMS: atom_id res chain seq x y z
N MET A 1 18.37 -41.73 173.39
CA MET A 1 19.41 -42.28 174.28
C MET A 1 20.25 -43.25 173.46
N ALA A 2 21.55 -42.94 173.36
CA ALA A 2 22.71 -43.76 172.99
C ALA A 2 22.76 -44.47 171.61
N GLU A 3 23.84 -44.49 170.83
CA GLU A 3 25.11 -43.71 170.72
C GLU A 3 25.96 -44.27 169.55
N LEU A 4 26.45 -43.37 168.68
CA LEU A 4 27.85 -43.19 168.19
C LEU A 4 28.67 -44.27 167.41
N GLY A 5 29.33 -43.80 166.32
CA GLY A 5 30.69 -44.25 165.92
C GLY A 5 31.19 -44.07 164.46
N ARG A 6 31.98 -43.01 164.19
CA ARG A 6 33.18 -42.83 163.27
C ARG A 6 33.08 -43.08 161.73
N SER A 7 33.91 -42.55 160.81
CA SER A 7 34.72 -41.32 160.56
C SER A 7 35.53 -41.52 159.24
N ASP A 8 35.71 -40.45 158.44
CA ASP A 8 36.72 -40.14 157.38
C ASP A 8 36.85 -40.94 156.05
N VAL A 9 36.66 -40.27 154.88
CA VAL A 9 37.43 -40.27 153.59
C VAL A 9 36.69 -39.39 152.53
N HIS A 10 37.17 -38.19 152.12
CA HIS A 10 36.54 -37.44 150.99
C HIS A 10 37.44 -36.48 150.15
N GLY A 11 38.76 -36.70 150.10
CA GLY A 11 39.69 -35.79 149.38
C GLY A 11 40.02 -36.11 147.91
N ASN A 12 39.66 -37.30 147.39
CA ASN A 12 40.24 -37.83 146.14
C ASN A 12 39.33 -37.76 144.89
N ASP A 13 38.05 -37.38 145.04
CA ASP A 13 37.02 -37.63 144.02
C ASP A 13 36.86 -36.49 142.97
N MET A 14 37.39 -35.30 143.25
CA MET A 14 37.18 -34.13 142.37
C MET A 14 38.11 -34.09 141.15
N ILE A 15 39.32 -34.67 141.24
CA ILE A 15 40.31 -34.66 140.15
C ILE A 15 39.97 -35.69 139.07
N GLU A 16 39.43 -36.85 139.44
CA GLU A 16 39.03 -37.89 138.48
C GLU A 16 37.88 -37.44 137.57
N ASN A 17 36.93 -36.69 138.11
CA ASN A 17 35.79 -36.16 137.37
C ASN A 17 36.20 -35.16 136.25
N LEU A 18 37.23 -34.34 136.49
CA LEU A 18 37.73 -33.38 135.49
C LEU A 18 38.47 -34.07 134.34
N ILE A 19 39.18 -35.15 134.63
CA ILE A 19 39.86 -35.97 133.62
C ILE A 19 38.83 -36.74 132.77
N ALA A 20 37.76 -37.25 133.40
CA ALA A 20 36.65 -37.90 132.71
C ALA A 20 35.91 -36.93 131.76
N ALA A 21 35.64 -35.71 132.19
CA ALA A 21 35.01 -34.67 131.36
C ALA A 21 35.87 -34.31 130.14
N ARG A 22 37.19 -34.13 130.32
CA ARG A 22 38.12 -33.86 129.21
C ARG A 22 38.17 -35.01 128.20
N LYS A 23 38.14 -36.26 128.66
CA LYS A 23 38.06 -37.44 127.77
C LYS A 23 36.76 -37.46 126.96
N SER A 24 35.63 -37.16 127.59
CA SER A 24 34.32 -37.13 126.93
C SER A 24 34.24 -36.04 125.86
N LEU A 25 34.77 -34.84 126.16
CA LEU A 25 34.79 -33.72 125.20
C LEU A 25 35.67 -34.01 123.99
N LYS A 26 36.82 -34.66 124.21
CA LYS A 26 37.71 -35.11 123.11
C LYS A 26 37.03 -36.16 122.23
N LEU A 27 36.27 -37.08 122.83
CA LEU A 27 35.50 -38.09 122.11
C LEU A 27 34.37 -37.46 121.27
N SER A 28 33.66 -36.47 121.81
CA SER A 28 32.63 -35.73 121.07
C SER A 28 33.20 -34.92 119.91
N LEU A 29 34.39 -34.35 120.07
CA LEU A 29 35.06 -33.61 119.00
C LEU A 29 35.47 -34.55 117.85
N GLU A 30 35.99 -35.73 118.16
CA GLU A 30 36.31 -36.76 117.15
C GLU A 30 35.04 -37.29 116.46
N LYS A 31 33.94 -37.48 117.18
CA LYS A 31 32.63 -37.84 116.57
C LYS A 31 32.13 -36.74 115.62
N SER A 32 32.28 -35.47 115.99
CA SER A 32 31.89 -34.34 115.15
C SER A 32 32.72 -34.27 113.86
N LYS A 33 34.04 -34.48 113.95
CA LYS A 33 34.92 -34.59 112.77
C LYS A 33 34.54 -35.76 111.86
N ALA A 34 34.22 -36.93 112.43
CA ALA A 34 33.77 -38.08 111.64
C ALA A 34 32.42 -37.82 110.93
N LEU A 35 31.53 -37.06 111.56
CA LEU A 35 30.25 -36.65 110.96
C LEU A 35 30.47 -35.64 109.82
N GLY A 36 31.37 -34.68 110.00
CA GLY A 36 31.79 -33.74 108.95
C GLY A 36 32.34 -34.46 107.72
N PHE A 37 33.22 -35.44 107.92
CA PHE A 37 33.79 -36.24 106.83
C PHE A 37 32.73 -37.11 106.12
N SER A 38 31.72 -37.58 106.86
CA SER A 38 30.60 -38.34 106.28
C SER A 38 29.67 -37.46 105.44
N LEU A 39 29.46 -36.20 105.84
CA LEU A 39 28.69 -35.22 105.08
C LEU A 39 29.40 -34.81 103.78
N GLU A 40 30.71 -34.57 103.85
CA GLU A 40 31.55 -34.22 102.70
C GLU A 40 31.58 -35.35 101.66
N LYS A 41 31.56 -36.61 102.12
CA LYS A 41 31.42 -37.79 101.25
C LYS A 41 30.01 -37.97 100.64
N ALA A 42 28.97 -37.41 101.27
CA ALA A 42 27.58 -37.48 100.80
C ALA A 42 27.19 -36.35 99.83
N GLY A 43 27.88 -35.20 99.87
CA GLY A 43 27.66 -34.06 98.97
C GLY A 43 27.60 -34.45 97.48
N PRO A 44 28.61 -35.15 96.92
CA PRO A 44 28.62 -35.56 95.51
C PRO A 44 27.45 -36.48 95.12
N ARG A 45 26.93 -37.28 96.07
CA ARG A 45 25.75 -38.13 95.84
C ARG A 45 24.46 -37.32 95.81
N LEU A 46 24.35 -36.30 96.66
CA LEU A 46 23.20 -35.40 96.66
C LEU A 46 23.18 -34.53 95.40
N ASP A 47 24.36 -34.06 94.97
CA ASP A 47 24.52 -33.32 93.71
C ASP A 47 24.15 -34.18 92.50
N GLU A 48 24.56 -35.45 92.46
CA GLU A 48 24.16 -36.37 91.38
C GLU A 48 22.66 -36.70 91.42
N ILE A 49 22.04 -36.80 92.60
CA ILE A 49 20.58 -36.96 92.72
C ILE A 49 19.87 -35.69 92.23
N ASN A 50 20.30 -34.50 92.63
CA ASN A 50 19.74 -33.23 92.16
C ASN A 50 19.95 -33.03 90.65
N ARG A 51 21.06 -33.53 90.09
CA ARG A 51 21.31 -33.49 88.65
C ARG A 51 20.40 -34.45 87.87
N ARG A 52 20.00 -35.57 88.48
CA ARG A 52 19.10 -36.59 87.86
C ARG A 52 17.62 -36.34 88.11
N LEU A 53 17.26 -35.55 89.13
CA LEU A 53 15.87 -35.28 89.52
C LEU A 53 15.05 -34.61 88.39
N PRO A 54 15.55 -33.60 87.64
CA PRO A 54 14.80 -33.00 86.54
C PRO A 54 14.53 -34.00 85.40
N SER A 55 15.49 -34.86 85.07
CA SER A 55 15.32 -35.91 84.07
C SER A 55 14.31 -36.97 84.50
N LEU A 56 14.29 -37.30 85.80
CA LEU A 56 13.34 -38.24 86.37
C LEU A 56 11.92 -37.64 86.46
N GLU A 57 11.79 -36.37 86.86
CA GLU A 57 10.51 -35.65 86.87
C GLU A 57 9.94 -35.50 85.45
N ALA A 58 10.77 -35.19 84.46
CA ALA A 58 10.37 -35.16 83.05
C ALA A 58 9.88 -36.53 82.56
N ALA A 59 10.55 -37.62 82.96
CA ALA A 59 10.16 -38.98 82.58
C ALA A 59 8.85 -39.45 83.25
N VAL A 60 8.49 -38.91 84.41
CA VAL A 60 7.30 -39.32 85.19
C VAL A 60 6.09 -38.39 84.97
N ARG A 61 6.26 -37.20 84.40
CA ARG A 61 5.17 -36.26 84.06
C ARG A 61 3.99 -36.86 83.29
N PRO A 62 4.18 -37.70 82.24
CA PRO A 62 3.07 -38.32 81.52
C PRO A 62 2.24 -39.27 82.39
N ILE A 63 2.79 -39.77 83.49
CA ILE A 63 2.12 -40.70 84.41
C ILE A 63 1.29 -39.92 85.46
N ARG A 64 1.58 -38.62 85.68
CA ARG A 64 0.83 -37.71 86.58
C ARG A 64 -0.31 -36.95 85.88
N ALA A 65 -0.38 -37.03 84.57
CA ALA A 65 -1.41 -36.43 83.75
C ALA A 65 -2.80 -37.05 84.02
N ASP A 66 -3.84 -36.22 84.03
CA ASP A 66 -5.21 -36.72 84.16
C ASP A 66 -5.56 -37.67 83.01
N LYS A 67 -6.20 -38.80 83.33
CA LYS A 67 -6.47 -39.88 82.37
C LYS A 67 -7.32 -39.37 81.19
N GLU A 68 -8.23 -38.44 81.45
CA GLU A 68 -9.07 -37.82 80.43
C GLU A 68 -8.25 -36.92 79.49
N ALA A 69 -7.30 -36.15 80.04
CA ALA A 69 -6.42 -35.27 79.27
C ALA A 69 -5.40 -36.05 78.41
N LEU A 70 -4.95 -37.23 78.86
CA LEU A 70 -4.12 -38.14 78.04
C LEU A 70 -4.89 -38.74 76.85
N VAL A 71 -6.14 -39.14 77.06
CA VAL A 71 -7.00 -39.67 75.98
C VAL A 71 -7.34 -38.57 74.98
N ALA A 72 -7.65 -37.36 75.46
CA ALA A 72 -7.88 -36.19 74.62
C ALA A 72 -6.61 -35.78 73.85
N ALA A 73 -5.42 -35.77 74.47
CA ALA A 73 -4.14 -35.55 73.79
C ALA A 73 -3.93 -36.57 72.65
N GLY A 74 -4.21 -37.86 72.90
CA GLY A 74 -4.19 -38.90 71.86
C GLY A 74 -5.17 -38.61 70.72
N GLY A 75 -6.36 -38.07 71.03
CA GLY A 75 -7.34 -37.62 70.03
C GLY A 75 -6.83 -36.45 69.18
N HIS A 76 -6.27 -35.41 69.81
CA HIS A 76 -5.68 -34.26 69.13
C HIS A 76 -4.47 -34.66 68.26
N ILE A 77 -3.58 -35.51 68.78
CA ILE A 77 -2.42 -36.04 68.06
C ILE A 77 -2.86 -36.82 66.80
N ASN A 78 -3.82 -37.74 66.94
CA ASN A 78 -4.33 -38.49 65.80
C ASN A 78 -5.01 -37.60 64.75
N ARG A 79 -5.62 -36.49 65.19
CA ARG A 79 -6.28 -35.51 64.31
C ARG A 79 -5.31 -34.75 63.41
N ALA A 80 -4.08 -34.48 63.84
CA ALA A 80 -3.07 -33.82 62.99
C ALA A 80 -2.14 -34.80 62.26
N ILE A 81 -1.81 -35.96 62.83
CA ILE A 81 -0.90 -36.93 62.21
C ILE A 81 -1.43 -37.43 60.87
N GLY A 82 -2.73 -37.79 60.81
CA GLY A 82 -3.33 -38.33 59.59
C GLY A 82 -3.19 -37.37 58.40
N PRO A 83 -3.63 -36.11 58.54
CA PRO A 83 -3.46 -35.12 57.47
C PRO A 83 -2.01 -34.73 57.19
N ALA A 84 -1.15 -34.62 58.21
CA ALA A 84 0.28 -34.35 57.99
C ALA A 84 0.95 -35.49 57.19
N ALA A 85 0.60 -36.74 57.47
CA ALA A 85 1.07 -37.89 56.70
C ALA A 85 0.51 -37.91 55.26
N ALA A 86 -0.72 -37.43 55.05
CA ALA A 86 -1.29 -37.26 53.72
C ALA A 86 -0.53 -36.19 52.91
N VAL A 87 -0.22 -35.05 53.53
CA VAL A 87 0.61 -33.99 52.93
C VAL A 87 1.99 -34.52 52.55
N LEU A 88 2.66 -35.27 53.43
CA LEU A 88 3.96 -35.90 53.13
C LEU A 88 3.87 -36.89 51.95
N LYS A 89 2.82 -37.70 51.86
CA LYS A 89 2.62 -38.60 50.71
C LYS A 89 2.45 -37.84 49.39
N VAL A 90 1.76 -36.70 49.40
CA VAL A 90 1.62 -35.86 48.20
C VAL A 90 2.95 -35.19 47.86
N PHE A 91 3.73 -34.77 48.85
CA PHE A 91 5.09 -34.27 48.67
C PHE A 91 6.01 -35.32 48.02
N ASP A 92 5.99 -36.56 48.51
CA ASP A 92 6.72 -37.67 47.91
C ASP A 92 6.25 -37.96 46.48
N ALA A 93 4.94 -37.85 46.22
CA ALA A 93 4.38 -38.02 44.89
C ALA A 93 4.85 -36.92 43.92
N VAL A 94 4.95 -35.66 44.36
CA VAL A 94 5.52 -34.55 43.57
C VAL A 94 6.96 -34.85 43.16
N HIS A 95 7.81 -35.27 44.09
CA HIS A 95 9.18 -35.68 43.77
C HIS A 95 9.25 -36.96 42.91
N GLY A 96 8.27 -37.86 43.03
CA GLY A 96 8.14 -39.01 42.14
C GLY A 96 7.81 -38.62 40.69
N LEU A 97 7.07 -37.53 40.49
CA LEU A 97 6.73 -37.02 39.15
C LEU A 97 7.93 -36.41 38.43
N GLU A 98 8.97 -35.96 39.15
CA GLU A 98 10.21 -35.46 38.56
C GLU A 98 10.85 -36.48 37.61
N LYS A 99 10.91 -37.75 38.01
CA LYS A 99 11.45 -38.85 37.18
C LYS A 99 10.57 -39.16 35.96
N SER A 100 9.30 -38.74 36.00
CA SER A 100 8.32 -38.93 34.93
C SER A 100 8.28 -37.77 33.93
N LEU A 101 8.85 -36.61 34.29
CA LEU A 101 9.03 -35.46 33.39
C LEU A 101 10.13 -35.76 32.38
N SER A 102 9.74 -36.41 31.29
CA SER A 102 10.56 -36.66 30.12
C SER A 102 10.81 -35.38 29.30
N ASP A 103 11.59 -35.45 28.23
CA ASP A 103 11.78 -34.30 27.33
C ASP A 103 10.49 -34.01 26.53
N PRO A 104 9.95 -32.78 26.53
CA PRO A 104 8.73 -32.43 25.80
C PRO A 104 8.83 -32.70 24.28
N ARG A 105 10.05 -32.76 23.74
CA ARG A 105 10.33 -33.09 22.32
C ARG A 105 9.80 -34.46 21.90
N ASN A 106 9.91 -35.44 22.78
CA ASN A 106 9.62 -36.85 22.45
C ASN A 106 8.13 -37.18 22.64
N ASN A 107 7.48 -36.59 23.64
CA ASN A 107 6.07 -36.84 23.94
C ASN A 107 5.41 -35.62 24.60
N LEU A 108 5.07 -34.61 23.80
CA LEU A 108 4.41 -33.40 24.29
C LEU A 108 3.09 -33.69 25.04
N PRO A 109 2.14 -34.51 24.53
CA PRO A 109 0.90 -34.81 25.27
C PRO A 109 1.16 -35.47 26.61
N GLY A 110 2.11 -36.43 26.67
CA GLY A 110 2.52 -37.07 27.91
C GLY A 110 3.13 -36.06 28.89
N TYR A 111 4.03 -35.20 28.41
CA TYR A 111 4.64 -34.15 29.21
C TYR A 111 3.60 -33.20 29.81
N LEU A 112 2.66 -32.71 28.99
CA LEU A 112 1.58 -31.82 29.44
C LEU A 112 0.66 -32.51 30.47
N SER A 113 0.43 -33.82 30.34
CA SER A 113 -0.36 -34.59 31.32
C SER A 113 0.35 -34.71 32.68
N VAL A 114 1.67 -34.94 32.68
CA VAL A 114 2.49 -35.01 33.90
C VAL A 114 2.59 -33.64 34.56
N LEU A 115 2.77 -32.58 33.78
CA LEU A 115 2.76 -31.20 34.26
C LEU A 115 1.41 -30.85 34.91
N LYS A 116 0.28 -31.32 34.35
CA LYS A 116 -1.06 -31.09 34.93
C LYS A 116 -1.19 -31.74 36.30
N ARG A 117 -0.71 -32.98 36.42
CA ARG A 117 -0.71 -33.69 37.70
C ARG A 117 0.22 -33.03 38.71
N LEU A 118 1.36 -32.49 38.27
CA LEU A 118 2.27 -31.73 39.12
C LEU A 118 1.60 -30.45 39.65
N GLU A 119 0.94 -29.67 38.80
CA GLU A 119 0.19 -28.47 39.20
C GLU A 119 -0.94 -28.81 40.19
N GLU A 120 -1.72 -29.87 39.92
CA GLU A 120 -2.80 -30.31 40.80
C GLU A 120 -2.26 -30.76 42.17
N ALA A 121 -1.15 -31.49 42.18
CA ALA A 121 -0.49 -31.92 43.41
C ALA A 121 0.09 -30.74 44.20
N LEU A 122 0.68 -29.75 43.52
CA LEU A 122 1.22 -28.55 44.17
C LEU A 122 0.14 -27.64 44.73
N ARG A 123 -0.97 -27.47 44.02
CA ARG A 123 -2.14 -26.77 44.54
C ARG A 123 -2.70 -27.48 45.77
N PHE A 124 -2.84 -28.81 45.71
CA PHE A 124 -3.27 -29.61 46.86
C PHE A 124 -2.32 -29.47 48.05
N LEU A 125 -1.00 -29.51 47.82
CA LEU A 125 0.01 -29.25 48.84
C LEU A 125 -0.16 -27.86 49.45
N GLY A 126 -0.28 -26.81 48.63
CA GLY A 126 -0.48 -25.44 49.10
C GLY A 126 -1.72 -25.30 49.98
N ASP A 127 -2.86 -25.87 49.56
CA ASP A 127 -4.14 -25.79 50.27
C ASP A 127 -4.14 -26.58 51.58
N ASN A 128 -3.48 -27.74 51.63
CA ASN A 128 -3.51 -28.64 52.78
C ASN A 128 -2.33 -28.44 53.75
N CYS A 129 -1.20 -27.88 53.30
CA CYS A 129 -0.08 -27.53 54.18
C CYS A 129 -0.48 -26.46 55.21
N GLY A 130 -1.34 -25.49 54.84
CA GLY A 130 -1.85 -24.49 55.79
C GLY A 130 -2.69 -25.12 56.90
N LEU A 131 -3.60 -26.03 56.53
CA LEU A 131 -4.43 -26.79 57.47
C LEU A 131 -3.59 -27.72 58.35
N ALA A 132 -2.58 -28.37 57.79
CA ALA A 132 -1.66 -29.23 58.54
C ALA A 132 -0.84 -28.46 59.59
N ILE A 133 -0.37 -27.25 59.26
CA ILE A 133 0.29 -26.37 60.24
C ILE A 133 -0.69 -25.98 61.34
N GLN A 134 -1.92 -25.59 60.99
CA GLN A 134 -2.92 -25.20 61.97
C GLN A 134 -3.27 -26.35 62.93
N TRP A 135 -3.41 -27.58 62.44
CA TRP A 135 -3.63 -28.73 63.32
C TRP A 135 -2.41 -29.06 64.21
N LEU A 136 -1.19 -28.80 63.73
CA LEU A 136 0.02 -28.93 64.55
C LEU A 136 0.11 -27.84 65.62
N ASP A 137 -0.43 -26.65 65.35
CA ASP A 137 -0.58 -25.59 66.35
C ASP A 137 -1.60 -25.92 67.42
N ASP A 138 -2.78 -26.40 67.01
CA ASP A 138 -3.84 -26.79 67.94
C ASP A 138 -3.34 -27.87 68.93
N ILE A 139 -2.45 -28.77 68.46
CA ILE A 139 -1.77 -29.74 69.33
C ILE A 139 -0.75 -29.06 70.24
N LEU A 140 0.07 -28.14 69.69
CA LEU A 140 1.06 -27.41 70.47
C LEU A 140 0.42 -26.61 71.61
N GLU A 141 -0.67 -25.90 71.32
CA GLU A 141 -1.46 -25.15 72.30
C GLU A 141 -2.05 -26.10 73.36
N TYR A 142 -2.66 -27.22 72.94
CA TYR A 142 -3.20 -28.21 73.87
C TYR A 142 -2.13 -28.87 74.78
N LEU A 143 -0.94 -29.16 74.24
CA LEU A 143 0.17 -29.75 75.00
C LEU A 143 0.84 -28.74 75.95
N GLU A 144 0.88 -27.46 75.57
CA GLU A 144 1.33 -26.35 76.43
C GLU A 144 0.35 -26.14 77.60
N ASP A 145 -0.96 -26.11 77.33
CA ASP A 145 -2.01 -25.87 78.33
C ASP A 145 -2.14 -26.98 79.39
N ASN A 146 -1.81 -28.22 79.04
CA ASN A 146 -1.96 -29.39 79.92
C ASN A 146 -0.64 -29.87 80.56
N VAL A 147 0.49 -29.19 80.35
CA VAL A 147 1.83 -29.53 80.91
C VAL A 147 2.24 -30.98 80.62
N MET A 148 1.93 -31.48 79.43
CA MET A 148 2.02 -32.91 79.08
C MET A 148 3.37 -33.34 78.50
N ALA A 149 4.19 -32.39 78.03
CA ALA A 149 5.43 -32.66 77.30
C ALA A 149 6.64 -31.95 77.93
N ASP A 150 7.83 -32.45 77.60
CA ASP A 150 9.11 -31.83 77.99
C ASP A 150 9.27 -30.46 77.32
N GLU A 151 9.72 -29.46 78.08
CA GLU A 151 9.84 -28.06 77.62
C GLU A 151 10.77 -27.96 76.40
N GLN A 152 11.84 -28.76 76.35
CA GLN A 152 12.76 -28.78 75.22
C GLN A 152 12.12 -29.34 73.95
N HIS A 153 11.24 -30.34 74.08
CA HIS A 153 10.53 -30.94 72.95
C HIS A 153 9.46 -30.01 72.39
N LEU A 154 8.71 -29.33 73.27
CA LEU A 154 7.77 -28.28 72.86
C LEU A 154 8.48 -27.13 72.17
N LEU A 155 9.63 -26.68 72.69
CA LEU A 155 10.42 -25.61 72.06
C LEU A 155 10.93 -26.01 70.67
N ASN A 156 11.40 -27.25 70.51
CA ASN A 156 11.84 -27.78 69.22
C ASN A 156 10.69 -27.93 68.22
N LEU A 157 9.52 -28.39 68.67
CA LEU A 157 8.33 -28.53 67.83
C LEU A 157 7.80 -27.14 67.42
N LYS A 158 7.75 -26.18 68.36
CA LYS A 158 7.39 -24.77 68.11
C LYS A 158 8.37 -24.12 67.12
N LYS A 159 9.67 -24.40 67.23
CA LYS A 159 10.68 -23.95 66.26
C LYS A 159 10.45 -24.56 64.87
N SER A 160 10.09 -25.84 64.80
CA SER A 160 9.84 -26.55 63.54
C SER A 160 8.56 -26.07 62.86
N VAL A 161 7.47 -25.87 63.61
CA VAL A 161 6.21 -25.32 63.11
C VAL A 161 6.37 -23.86 62.72
N LYS A 162 7.14 -23.07 63.48
CA LYS A 162 7.52 -21.70 63.09
C LYS A 162 8.30 -21.68 61.78
N GLY A 163 9.29 -22.57 61.60
CA GLY A 163 10.04 -22.70 60.34
C GLY A 163 9.16 -23.11 59.16
N LEU A 164 8.21 -24.04 59.36
CA LEU A 164 7.21 -24.41 58.35
C LEU A 164 6.30 -23.22 57.99
N ARG A 165 5.98 -22.35 58.94
CA ARG A 165 5.13 -21.18 58.74
C ARG A 165 5.86 -20.04 58.01
N GLU A 166 7.11 -19.82 58.34
CA GLU A 166 8.01 -18.90 57.61
C GLU A 166 8.15 -19.36 56.14
N SER A 167 8.24 -20.68 55.92
CA SER A 167 8.26 -21.34 54.59
C SER A 167 6.95 -21.22 53.80
N GLN A 168 5.87 -20.71 54.40
CA GLN A 168 4.56 -20.52 53.76
C GLN A 168 4.25 -19.06 53.37
N SER A 169 5.21 -18.14 53.52
CA SER A 169 5.07 -16.80 52.95
C SER A 169 4.77 -16.86 51.44
N ASP A 170 4.02 -15.89 50.89
CA ASP A 170 3.53 -15.94 49.50
C ASP A 170 4.66 -16.11 48.45
N ASP A 171 5.89 -15.69 48.77
CA ASP A 171 7.08 -15.84 47.92
C ASP A 171 7.72 -17.24 48.00
N GLU A 172 7.50 -18.00 49.09
CA GLU A 172 8.05 -19.34 49.32
C GLU A 172 7.06 -20.49 49.08
N ARG A 173 5.75 -20.22 49.02
CA ARG A 173 4.74 -21.16 48.47
C ARG A 173 5.08 -21.63 47.05
N ALA A 174 5.75 -20.78 46.27
CA ALA A 174 6.24 -21.09 44.92
C ALA A 174 7.46 -22.04 44.90
N ARG A 175 8.01 -22.42 46.07
CA ARG A 175 9.21 -23.26 46.22
C ARG A 175 8.97 -24.62 46.85
N LEU A 176 7.72 -25.01 47.12
CA LEU A 176 7.39 -26.33 47.70
C LEU A 176 7.87 -27.51 46.85
N ASP A 177 8.19 -27.28 45.57
CA ASP A 177 8.73 -28.25 44.63
C ASP A 177 10.24 -28.07 44.33
N GLY A 178 10.92 -27.15 45.01
CA GLY A 178 12.31 -26.81 44.72
C GLY A 178 12.54 -26.12 43.37
N GLY A 179 11.50 -25.58 42.72
CA GLY A 179 11.57 -24.93 41.41
C GLY A 179 11.32 -25.88 40.23
N LEU A 180 10.88 -27.11 40.47
CA LEU A 180 10.62 -28.13 39.45
C LEU A 180 9.59 -27.67 38.40
N LEU A 181 8.48 -27.05 38.82
CA LEU A 181 7.42 -26.54 37.96
C LEU A 181 7.97 -25.43 37.07
N ASN A 182 8.74 -24.48 37.61
CA ASN A 182 9.35 -23.41 36.83
C ASN A 182 10.33 -23.98 35.79
N ALA A 183 11.20 -24.92 36.18
CA ALA A 183 12.11 -25.58 35.25
C ALA A 183 11.37 -26.37 34.16
N ALA A 184 10.23 -26.98 34.50
CA ALA A 184 9.39 -27.71 33.56
C ALA A 184 8.64 -26.78 32.59
N LEU A 185 8.20 -25.61 33.06
CA LEU A 185 7.60 -24.56 32.23
C LEU A 185 8.66 -23.91 31.31
N ASP A 186 9.87 -23.65 31.81
CA ASP A 186 10.99 -23.13 31.00
C ASP A 186 11.36 -24.11 29.86
N LYS A 187 11.30 -25.43 30.10
CA LYS A 187 11.44 -26.44 29.04
C LYS A 187 10.33 -26.35 27.99
N LEU A 188 9.09 -26.05 28.38
CA LEU A 188 7.99 -25.86 27.43
C LEU A 188 8.14 -24.57 26.62
N GLU A 189 8.64 -23.49 27.23
CA GLU A 189 8.97 -22.26 26.53
C GLU A 189 10.12 -22.48 25.51
N GLY A 190 11.12 -23.28 25.89
CA GLY A 190 12.18 -23.73 24.99
C GLY A 190 11.64 -24.56 23.82
N GLU A 191 10.71 -25.47 24.10
CA GLU A 191 10.05 -26.27 23.06
C GLU A 191 9.18 -25.43 22.13
N PHE A 192 8.47 -24.44 22.68
CA PHE A 192 7.69 -23.47 21.91
C PHE A 192 8.58 -22.68 20.95
N ARG A 193 9.71 -22.15 21.43
CA ARG A 193 10.70 -21.47 20.59
C ARG A 193 11.23 -22.40 19.51
N ARG A 194 11.62 -23.63 19.87
CA ARG A 194 12.18 -24.61 18.93
C ARG A 194 11.21 -24.96 17.82
N LEU A 195 9.96 -25.28 18.14
CA LEU A 195 8.92 -25.59 17.16
C LEU A 195 8.68 -24.43 16.21
N LEU A 196 8.72 -23.19 16.70
CA LEU A 196 8.65 -22.01 15.84
C LEU A 196 9.89 -21.91 14.95
N THR A 197 11.10 -21.98 15.50
CA THR A 197 12.35 -21.79 14.74
C THR A 197 12.58 -22.90 13.70
N GLU A 198 12.35 -24.17 14.03
CA GLU A 198 12.58 -25.31 13.12
C GLU A 198 11.61 -25.32 11.93
N HIS A 199 10.39 -24.79 12.12
CA HIS A 199 9.34 -24.82 11.10
C HIS A 199 9.09 -23.46 10.44
N SER A 200 9.78 -22.39 10.87
CA SER A 200 9.72 -21.09 10.21
C SER A 200 10.69 -21.06 9.04
N VAL A 201 10.16 -20.86 7.83
CA VAL A 201 10.96 -20.67 6.61
C VAL A 201 10.66 -19.27 6.04
N PRO A 202 11.68 -18.51 5.62
CA PRO A 202 11.47 -17.24 4.94
C PRO A 202 10.68 -17.46 3.64
N LEU A 203 9.72 -16.58 3.36
CA LEU A 203 8.93 -16.64 2.13
C LEU A 203 9.72 -15.94 1.00
N PRO A 204 10.18 -16.66 -0.03
CA PRO A 204 10.81 -16.03 -1.19
C PRO A 204 9.77 -15.32 -2.05
N MET A 205 10.14 -14.20 -2.67
CA MET A 205 9.37 -13.64 -3.77
C MET A 205 9.63 -14.47 -5.03
N SER A 206 8.64 -15.21 -5.50
CA SER A 206 8.70 -15.93 -6.77
C SER A 206 8.95 -14.92 -7.90
N SER A 207 10.02 -15.12 -8.68
CA SER A 207 10.25 -14.32 -9.88
C SER A 207 9.29 -14.76 -10.99
N SER A 208 8.34 -13.88 -11.32
CA SER A 208 7.37 -13.93 -12.43
C SER A 208 5.97 -14.52 -12.14
N PRO A 209 4.90 -13.75 -12.38
CA PRO A 209 3.56 -14.26 -12.60
C PRO A 209 3.35 -14.48 -14.11
N ASP A 210 3.94 -15.52 -14.69
CA ASP A 210 3.60 -15.95 -16.04
C ASP A 210 3.03 -17.36 -15.98
N LEU A 211 1.86 -17.51 -16.61
CA LEU A 211 0.92 -18.64 -16.61
C LEU A 211 -0.06 -18.62 -15.44
N GLY A 212 -1.33 -18.43 -15.79
CA GLY A 212 -2.45 -18.43 -14.87
C GLY A 212 -2.51 -19.72 -14.07
N GLU A 213 -2.11 -19.65 -12.82
CA GLU A 213 -2.48 -20.62 -11.82
C GLU A 213 -3.71 -20.10 -11.08
N GLN A 214 -4.73 -20.95 -11.03
CA GLN A 214 -5.83 -20.91 -10.07
C GLN A 214 -5.31 -20.46 -8.70
N ALA A 215 -6.16 -19.82 -7.90
CA ALA A 215 -5.91 -19.54 -6.48
C ALA A 215 -5.53 -20.82 -5.73
N VAL A 216 -4.24 -21.18 -5.73
CA VAL A 216 -3.67 -22.20 -4.88
C VAL A 216 -3.72 -21.59 -3.49
N ILE A 217 -4.54 -22.18 -2.62
CA ILE A 217 -4.58 -21.87 -1.20
C ILE A 217 -3.14 -21.84 -0.71
N ALA A 218 -2.64 -20.66 -0.33
CA ALA A 218 -1.27 -20.54 0.16
C ALA A 218 -1.11 -21.55 1.32
N PRO A 219 -0.15 -22.48 1.24
CA PRO A 219 0.05 -23.44 2.31
C PRO A 219 0.37 -22.68 3.59
N SER A 220 -0.21 -23.14 4.71
CA SER A 220 0.01 -22.51 6.01
C SER A 220 1.52 -22.43 6.30
N LEU A 221 1.99 -21.25 6.72
CA LEU A 221 3.39 -20.97 7.05
C LEU A 221 4.01 -21.97 8.05
N LEU A 222 3.16 -22.59 8.87
CA LEU A 222 3.50 -23.70 9.74
C LEU A 222 2.57 -24.88 9.45
N PRO A 223 3.04 -26.14 9.55
CA PRO A 223 2.17 -27.30 9.46
C PRO A 223 1.08 -27.28 10.54
N VAL A 224 -0.14 -27.69 10.21
CA VAL A 224 -1.28 -27.74 11.14
C VAL A 224 -0.97 -28.54 12.41
N SER A 225 -0.20 -29.63 12.29
CA SER A 225 0.27 -30.42 13.44
C SER A 225 1.15 -29.62 14.39
N VAL A 226 1.94 -28.67 13.89
CA VAL A 226 2.80 -27.79 14.70
C VAL A 226 1.94 -26.72 15.36
N ILE A 227 0.98 -26.12 14.65
CA ILE A 227 0.03 -25.16 15.22
C ILE A 227 -0.72 -25.77 16.42
N HIS A 228 -1.24 -26.99 16.28
CA HIS A 228 -1.90 -27.68 17.40
C HIS A 228 -0.98 -27.91 18.61
N LYS A 229 0.31 -28.23 18.38
CA LYS A 229 1.30 -28.35 19.45
C LYS A 229 1.56 -27.01 20.13
N LEU A 230 1.71 -25.93 19.37
CA LEU A 230 1.89 -24.56 19.88
C LEU A 230 0.68 -24.12 20.72
N GLN A 231 -0.54 -24.33 20.22
CA GLN A 231 -1.78 -24.04 20.96
C GLN A 231 -1.87 -24.82 22.27
N ALA A 232 -1.48 -26.10 22.28
CA ALA A 232 -1.46 -26.92 23.49
C ALA A 232 -0.46 -26.39 24.52
N ILE A 233 0.74 -25.97 24.08
CA ILE A 233 1.75 -25.35 24.94
C ILE A 233 1.24 -24.01 25.50
N LEU A 234 0.70 -23.14 24.65
CA LEU A 234 0.14 -21.83 25.03
C LEU A 234 -0.98 -21.97 26.06
N GLY A 235 -1.88 -22.96 25.88
CA GLY A 235 -2.96 -23.21 26.82
C GLY A 235 -2.46 -23.53 28.24
N ARG A 236 -1.33 -24.23 28.33
CA ARG A 236 -0.70 -24.63 29.61
C ARG A 236 0.18 -23.54 30.21
N LEU A 237 0.82 -22.72 29.39
CA LEU A 237 1.60 -21.57 29.88
C LEU A 237 0.69 -20.42 30.33
N ARG A 238 -0.51 -20.27 29.75
CA ARG A 238 -1.52 -19.32 30.20
C ARG A 238 -2.00 -19.61 31.62
N THR A 239 -2.28 -20.87 31.96
CA THR A 239 -2.73 -21.24 33.32
C THR A 239 -1.68 -20.95 34.40
N ASN A 240 -0.42 -20.76 34.00
CA ASN A 240 0.70 -20.45 34.87
C ASN A 240 1.19 -18.99 34.74
N ASN A 241 0.39 -18.08 34.17
CA ASN A 241 0.72 -16.65 33.98
C ASN A 241 1.99 -16.37 33.17
N ARG A 242 2.40 -17.29 32.27
CA ARG A 242 3.59 -17.16 31.40
C ARG A 242 3.29 -16.75 29.96
N LEU A 243 2.06 -16.30 29.67
CA LEU A 243 1.62 -15.99 28.31
C LEU A 243 2.44 -14.87 27.65
N GLU A 244 2.79 -13.80 28.38
CA GLU A 244 3.52 -12.64 27.81
C GLU A 244 4.93 -13.03 27.33
N LYS A 245 5.59 -13.95 28.04
CA LYS A 245 6.90 -14.48 27.62
C LYS A 245 6.78 -15.29 26.32
N CYS A 246 5.69 -16.06 26.15
CA CYS A 246 5.41 -16.78 24.91
C CYS A 246 5.11 -15.84 23.74
N ILE A 247 4.32 -14.78 23.99
CA ILE A 247 4.05 -13.73 23.00
C ILE A 247 5.37 -13.08 22.55
N SER A 248 6.24 -12.76 23.51
CA SER A 248 7.56 -12.17 23.22
C SER A 248 8.43 -13.10 22.35
N ILE A 249 8.50 -14.40 22.70
CA ILE A 249 9.21 -15.41 21.91
C ILE A 249 8.61 -15.53 20.50
N TYR A 250 7.29 -15.58 20.40
CA TYR A 250 6.59 -15.70 19.12
C TYR A 250 6.90 -14.50 18.20
N VAL A 251 6.72 -13.28 18.72
CA VAL A 251 7.02 -12.05 18.00
C VAL A 251 8.48 -11.99 17.59
N GLU A 252 9.42 -12.34 18.47
CA GLU A 252 10.85 -12.34 18.15
C GLU A 252 11.19 -13.28 16.98
N VAL A 253 10.76 -14.54 17.05
CA VAL A 253 11.07 -15.55 16.02
C VAL A 253 10.39 -15.21 14.70
N ARG A 254 9.09 -14.88 14.72
CA ARG A 254 8.35 -14.54 13.50
C ARG A 254 8.83 -13.24 12.88
N SER A 255 9.12 -12.20 13.68
CA SER A 255 9.73 -10.96 13.17
C SER A 255 11.07 -11.22 12.49
N SER A 256 11.93 -12.08 13.04
CA SER A 256 13.19 -12.43 12.38
C SER A 256 12.95 -13.12 11.03
N ASN A 257 11.94 -13.98 10.92
CA ASN A 257 11.62 -14.69 9.69
C ASN A 257 11.09 -13.76 8.59
N VAL A 258 10.19 -12.84 8.97
CA VAL A 258 9.65 -11.81 8.06
C VAL A 258 10.78 -10.88 7.58
N ARG A 259 11.68 -10.46 8.48
CA ARG A 259 12.84 -9.63 8.12
C ARG A 259 13.78 -10.34 7.15
N ALA A 260 14.08 -11.62 7.37
CA ALA A 260 14.88 -12.41 6.44
C ALA A 260 14.23 -12.52 5.05
N SER A 261 12.90 -12.64 5.00
CA SER A 261 12.13 -12.66 3.74
C SER A 261 12.24 -11.34 2.98
N LEU A 262 12.21 -10.20 3.70
CA LEU A 262 12.33 -8.87 3.13
C LEU A 262 13.78 -8.51 2.72
N GLN A 263 14.78 -8.93 3.49
CA GLN A 263 16.19 -8.72 3.16
C GLN A 263 16.60 -9.38 1.84
N ALA A 264 15.93 -10.48 1.44
CA ALA A 264 16.15 -11.11 0.14
C ALA A 264 15.73 -10.25 -1.06
N LEU A 265 14.99 -9.15 -0.84
CA LEU A 265 14.49 -8.25 -1.88
C LEU A 265 15.43 -7.09 -2.21
N ASP A 266 16.60 -7.00 -1.56
CA ASP A 266 17.56 -5.90 -1.73
C ASP A 266 16.91 -4.52 -1.53
N LEU A 267 16.55 -4.24 -0.28
CA LEU A 267 15.76 -3.06 0.11
C LEU A 267 16.60 -1.82 0.41
N ASP A 268 17.88 -1.80 0.04
CA ASP A 268 18.82 -0.70 0.32
C ASP A 268 18.31 0.65 -0.23
N TYR A 269 17.53 0.62 -1.31
CA TYR A 269 16.92 1.83 -1.89
C TYR A 269 15.88 2.50 -0.97
N LEU A 270 15.34 1.82 0.04
CA LEU A 270 14.38 2.41 0.99
C LEU A 270 15.04 3.43 1.93
N GLU A 271 16.36 3.34 2.12
CA GLU A 271 17.12 4.19 3.05
C GLU A 271 17.74 5.43 2.38
N ILE A 272 17.41 5.67 1.11
CA ILE A 272 17.94 6.81 0.33
C ILE A 272 17.59 8.13 1.01
N SER A 273 18.61 8.98 1.18
CA SER A 273 18.47 10.31 1.76
C SER A 273 17.83 11.31 0.76
N ILE A 274 17.16 12.36 1.24
CA ILE A 274 16.55 13.38 0.36
C ILE A 274 17.56 14.04 -0.62
N PRO A 275 18.81 14.37 -0.22
CA PRO A 275 19.79 14.93 -1.15
C PRO A 275 20.15 13.97 -2.28
N GLU A 276 20.35 12.69 -1.95
CA GLU A 276 20.62 11.62 -2.91
C GLU A 276 19.41 11.38 -3.82
N PHE A 277 18.20 11.41 -3.26
CA PHE A 277 16.95 11.37 -4.01
C PHE A 277 16.79 12.54 -4.99
N ASN A 278 17.44 13.70 -4.78
CA ASN A 278 17.32 14.82 -5.71
C ASN A 278 18.37 14.81 -6.84
N ASP A 279 19.39 13.95 -6.76
CA ASP A 279 20.52 13.88 -7.71
C ASP A 279 20.41 12.66 -8.67
N VAL A 280 19.71 11.61 -8.26
CA VAL A 280 19.68 10.33 -8.97
C VAL A 280 18.69 10.31 -10.15
N GLN A 281 19.17 9.98 -11.35
CA GLN A 281 18.35 9.82 -12.57
C GLN A 281 17.54 8.51 -12.59
N SER A 282 17.87 7.50 -11.77
CA SER A 282 17.26 6.16 -11.78
C SER A 282 16.01 5.98 -10.89
N ILE A 283 15.45 7.07 -10.35
CA ILE A 283 14.40 7.01 -9.31
C ILE A 283 13.08 6.40 -9.80
N GLU A 284 12.74 6.54 -11.08
CA GLU A 284 11.56 5.89 -11.66
C GLU A 284 11.63 4.36 -11.49
N GLY A 285 12.84 3.78 -11.61
CA GLY A 285 13.08 2.37 -11.33
C GLY A 285 12.80 1.99 -9.87
N TYR A 286 13.22 2.84 -8.93
CA TYR A 286 12.99 2.59 -7.50
C TYR A 286 11.53 2.71 -7.09
N ILE A 287 10.74 3.62 -7.65
CA ILE A 287 9.30 3.73 -7.34
C ILE A 287 8.53 2.53 -7.90
N ALA A 288 8.84 2.09 -9.12
CA ALA A 288 8.25 0.88 -9.69
C ALA A 288 8.62 -0.38 -8.89
N GLN A 289 9.88 -0.48 -8.44
CA GLN A 289 10.35 -1.56 -7.59
C GLN A 289 9.69 -1.51 -6.20
N TRP A 290 9.57 -0.32 -5.60
CA TRP A 290 8.86 -0.06 -4.36
C TRP A 290 7.41 -0.54 -4.41
N GLY A 291 6.68 -0.23 -5.49
CA GLY A 291 5.29 -0.67 -5.64
C GLY A 291 5.16 -2.20 -5.67
N LYS A 292 6.06 -2.88 -6.38
CA LYS A 292 6.10 -4.36 -6.45
C LYS A 292 6.45 -5.00 -5.10
N HIS A 293 7.47 -4.47 -4.43
CA HIS A 293 7.92 -4.97 -3.13
C HIS A 293 6.87 -4.74 -2.05
N LEU A 294 6.21 -3.58 -2.05
CA LEU A 294 5.12 -3.27 -1.13
C LEU A 294 3.92 -4.19 -1.37
N GLU A 295 3.56 -4.43 -2.64
CA GLU A 295 2.48 -5.37 -2.97
C GLU A 295 2.79 -6.78 -2.46
N PHE A 296 4.02 -7.26 -2.66
CA PHE A 296 4.43 -8.56 -2.13
C PHE A 296 4.38 -8.61 -0.60
N ALA A 297 4.92 -7.60 0.06
CA ALA A 297 4.94 -7.51 1.51
C ALA A 297 3.50 -7.56 2.08
N VAL A 298 2.57 -6.81 1.49
CA VAL A 298 1.18 -6.72 1.98
C VAL A 298 0.38 -7.98 1.63
N LYS A 299 0.36 -8.40 0.36
CA LYS A 299 -0.54 -9.47 -0.12
C LYS A 299 -0.07 -10.88 0.20
N HIS A 300 1.22 -11.07 0.41
CA HIS A 300 1.78 -12.40 0.63
C HIS A 300 2.36 -12.52 2.03
N LEU A 301 3.30 -11.65 2.40
CA LEU A 301 4.04 -11.79 3.65
C LEU A 301 3.17 -11.46 4.87
N PHE A 302 2.65 -10.23 4.96
CA PHE A 302 1.80 -9.81 6.07
C PHE A 302 0.45 -10.52 6.08
N GLU A 303 -0.09 -10.87 4.91
CA GLU A 303 -1.30 -11.70 4.84
C GLU A 303 -1.10 -13.08 5.47
N ALA A 304 0.03 -13.72 5.20
CA ALA A 304 0.34 -15.02 5.77
C ALA A 304 0.59 -14.92 7.28
N GLU A 305 1.30 -13.90 7.76
CA GLU A 305 1.48 -13.66 9.20
C GLU A 305 0.18 -13.33 9.92
N TYR A 306 -0.72 -12.57 9.29
CA TYR A 306 -2.03 -12.24 9.85
C TYR A 306 -2.85 -13.51 10.11
N LYS A 307 -2.91 -14.40 9.12
CA LYS A 307 -3.55 -15.71 9.25
C LYS A 307 -2.87 -16.57 10.31
N LEU A 308 -1.53 -16.63 10.30
CA LEU A 308 -0.80 -17.46 11.25
C LEU A 308 -0.98 -16.99 12.71
N CYS A 309 -0.95 -15.68 12.95
CA CYS A 309 -1.23 -15.11 14.27
C CYS A 309 -2.63 -15.52 14.75
N ASN A 310 -3.64 -15.38 13.89
CA ASN A 310 -4.99 -15.83 14.19
C ASN A 310 -5.03 -17.34 14.49
N ASP A 311 -4.43 -18.18 13.65
CA ASP A 311 -4.44 -19.63 13.82
C ASP A 311 -3.73 -20.08 15.12
N VAL A 312 -2.60 -19.46 15.49
CA VAL A 312 -1.86 -19.83 16.70
C VAL A 312 -2.56 -19.35 17.98
N PHE A 313 -3.20 -18.18 17.94
CA PHE A 313 -3.77 -17.52 19.11
C PHE A 313 -5.31 -17.43 19.13
N GLU A 314 -5.99 -18.15 18.24
CA GLU A 314 -7.46 -18.15 18.07
C GLU A 314 -8.22 -18.24 19.41
N ARG A 315 -7.77 -19.14 20.30
CA ARG A 315 -8.40 -19.42 21.60
C ARG A 315 -8.10 -18.39 22.70
N PHE A 316 -7.32 -17.37 22.40
CA PHE A 316 -6.83 -16.38 23.37
C PHE A 316 -7.44 -14.99 23.19
N GLY A 317 -8.31 -14.81 22.19
CA GLY A 317 -9.07 -13.58 21.95
C GLY A 317 -8.42 -12.64 20.94
N LEU A 318 -9.25 -11.76 20.36
CA LEU A 318 -8.86 -10.83 19.28
C LEU A 318 -7.65 -9.97 19.64
N ASP A 319 -7.64 -9.40 20.85
CA ASP A 319 -6.62 -8.45 21.30
C ASP A 319 -5.22 -9.08 21.34
N VAL A 320 -5.12 -10.36 21.73
CA VAL A 320 -3.83 -11.05 21.88
C VAL A 320 -3.18 -11.28 20.52
N TRP A 321 -3.93 -11.84 19.57
CA TRP A 321 -3.35 -12.20 18.27
C TRP A 321 -3.16 -10.98 17.37
N MET A 322 -4.08 -10.00 17.40
CA MET A 322 -3.89 -8.72 16.71
C MET A 322 -2.71 -7.93 17.30
N GLY A 323 -2.52 -7.98 18.62
CA GLY A 323 -1.35 -7.39 19.27
C GLY A 323 -0.03 -8.05 18.86
N CYS A 324 -0.02 -9.37 18.68
CA CYS A 324 1.15 -10.08 18.13
C CYS A 324 1.42 -9.66 16.68
N PHE A 325 0.40 -9.66 15.83
CA PHE A 325 0.51 -9.25 14.44
C PHE A 325 1.02 -7.80 14.31
N SER A 326 0.47 -6.86 15.08
CA SER A 326 0.88 -5.46 14.98
C SER A 326 2.33 -5.25 15.39
N LYS A 327 2.79 -5.91 16.48
CA LYS A 327 4.20 -5.91 16.91
C LYS A 327 5.11 -6.46 15.81
N ILE A 328 4.72 -7.57 15.16
CA ILE A 328 5.48 -8.15 14.04
C ILE A 328 5.52 -7.16 12.87
N ALA A 329 4.38 -6.63 12.43
CA ALA A 329 4.31 -5.71 11.30
C ALA A 329 5.17 -4.46 11.51
N ALA A 330 5.08 -3.82 12.69
CA ALA A 330 5.86 -2.64 13.03
C ALA A 330 7.38 -2.90 13.04
N GLN A 331 7.83 -4.08 13.50
CA GLN A 331 9.26 -4.41 13.66
C GLN A 331 9.96 -4.93 12.40
N THR A 332 9.24 -5.17 11.30
CA THR A 332 9.74 -6.03 10.21
C THR A 332 9.89 -5.35 8.86
N GLY A 333 9.38 -4.14 8.65
CA GLY A 333 9.74 -3.34 7.47
C GLY A 333 8.64 -2.50 6.86
N ILE A 334 7.36 -2.66 7.25
CA ILE A 334 6.27 -1.85 6.69
C ILE A 334 6.52 -0.34 6.88
N LEU A 335 7.12 0.03 8.01
CA LEU A 335 7.48 1.42 8.33
C LEU A 335 8.52 1.98 7.35
N ALA A 336 9.49 1.17 6.91
CA ALA A 336 10.49 1.59 5.92
C ALA A 336 9.86 1.89 4.56
N PHE A 337 8.88 1.07 4.13
CA PHE A 337 8.13 1.35 2.89
C PHE A 337 7.35 2.67 2.97
N LEU A 338 6.68 2.92 4.09
CA LEU A 338 5.93 4.16 4.30
C LEU A 338 6.87 5.38 4.39
N GLN A 339 8.02 5.22 5.04
CA GLN A 339 9.03 6.27 5.15
C GLN A 339 9.65 6.62 3.80
N PHE A 340 9.92 5.64 2.93
CA PHE A 340 10.37 5.90 1.56
C PHE A 340 9.35 6.75 0.79
N GLY A 341 8.06 6.40 0.86
CA GLY A 341 6.99 7.21 0.27
C GLY A 341 6.99 8.65 0.79
N LYS A 342 7.27 8.83 2.08
CA LYS A 342 7.37 10.17 2.71
C LYS A 342 8.57 10.95 2.17
N THR A 343 9.74 10.32 2.05
CA THR A 343 10.94 10.92 1.42
C THR A 343 10.64 11.41 0.00
N VAL A 344 9.88 10.64 -0.80
CA VAL A 344 9.43 11.07 -2.15
C VAL A 344 8.56 12.34 -2.04
N THR A 345 7.66 12.42 -1.05
CA THR A 345 6.81 13.61 -0.86
C THR A 345 7.60 14.85 -0.42
N GLU A 346 8.75 14.68 0.24
CA GLU A 346 9.61 15.77 0.74
C GLU A 346 10.67 16.20 -0.29
N SER A 347 10.77 15.51 -1.42
CA SER A 347 11.70 15.83 -2.51
C SER A 347 11.41 17.18 -3.21
N LYS A 348 12.34 17.64 -4.05
CA LYS A 348 12.25 18.90 -4.77
C LYS A 348 10.98 18.97 -5.63
N LYS A 349 10.20 20.06 -5.52
CA LYS A 349 9.05 20.33 -6.41
C LYS A 349 9.53 20.52 -7.85
N ASP A 350 9.33 19.53 -8.72
CA ASP A 350 9.50 19.61 -10.17
C ASP A 350 8.33 18.90 -10.89
N PRO A 351 8.14 19.07 -12.22
CA PRO A 351 7.02 18.44 -12.92
C PRO A 351 7.05 16.90 -12.86
N ILE A 352 8.23 16.29 -12.87
CA ILE A 352 8.38 14.83 -12.82
C ILE A 352 7.91 14.29 -11.47
N LYS A 353 8.07 15.06 -10.38
CA LYS A 353 7.56 14.72 -9.05
C LYS A 353 6.05 14.48 -9.06
N LEU A 354 5.25 15.20 -9.85
CA LEU A 354 3.81 14.93 -9.92
C LEU A 354 3.56 13.49 -10.37
N LEU A 355 4.21 13.05 -11.45
CA LEU A 355 4.06 11.70 -11.99
C LEU A 355 4.47 10.65 -10.95
N LYS A 356 5.62 10.88 -10.29
CA LYS A 356 6.11 10.03 -9.20
C LYS A 356 5.10 9.91 -8.05
N LEU A 357 4.46 11.01 -7.65
CA LEU A 357 3.43 11.00 -6.61
C LEU A 357 2.17 10.24 -7.05
N LEU A 358 1.79 10.36 -8.32
CA LEU A 358 0.68 9.60 -8.89
C LEU A 358 0.98 8.08 -8.89
N ASP A 359 2.21 7.67 -9.17
CA ASP A 359 2.63 6.26 -9.12
C ASP A 359 2.61 5.70 -7.69
N ILE A 360 3.05 6.49 -6.70
CA ILE A 360 2.93 6.15 -5.28
C ILE A 360 1.46 6.00 -4.89
N PHE A 361 0.61 6.98 -5.27
CA PHE A 361 -0.82 6.92 -4.98
C PHE A 361 -1.48 5.71 -5.62
N ALA A 362 -1.16 5.38 -6.87
CA ALA A 362 -1.70 4.23 -7.56
C ALA A 362 -1.37 2.92 -6.85
N SER A 363 -0.12 2.76 -6.40
CA SER A 363 0.33 1.59 -5.66
C SER A 363 -0.40 1.46 -4.31
N LEU A 364 -0.54 2.56 -3.56
CA LEU A 364 -1.28 2.57 -2.29
C LEU A 364 -2.77 2.30 -2.49
N ASN A 365 -3.39 2.91 -3.51
CA ASN A 365 -4.80 2.73 -3.83
C ASN A 365 -5.11 1.29 -4.28
N LYS A 366 -4.18 0.66 -5.01
CA LYS A 366 -4.26 -0.77 -5.39
C LYS A 366 -4.31 -1.70 -4.16
N LEU A 367 -3.59 -1.35 -3.10
CA LEU A 367 -3.49 -2.13 -1.87
C LEU A 367 -4.45 -1.68 -0.76
N ARG A 368 -5.34 -0.71 -1.03
CA ARG A 368 -6.17 -0.06 -0.01
C ARG A 368 -7.02 -1.04 0.80
N LEU A 369 -7.69 -2.00 0.15
CA LEU A 369 -8.52 -2.98 0.84
C LEU A 369 -7.69 -3.93 1.70
N ASP A 370 -6.49 -4.30 1.22
CA ASP A 370 -5.56 -5.15 1.96
C ASP A 370 -5.04 -4.41 3.21
N PHE A 371 -4.67 -3.13 3.06
CA PHE A 371 -4.25 -2.28 4.18
C PHE A 371 -5.35 -2.14 5.25
N ASN A 372 -6.59 -1.85 4.83
CA ASN A 372 -7.71 -1.70 5.76
C ASN A 372 -8.02 -3.00 6.50
N ARG A 373 -7.92 -4.15 5.84
CA ARG A 373 -8.17 -5.45 6.46
C ARG A 373 -7.06 -5.86 7.43
N LEU A 374 -5.80 -5.71 7.02
CA LEU A 374 -4.64 -6.14 7.81
C LEU A 374 -4.36 -5.18 8.98
N PHE A 375 -4.36 -3.88 8.69
CA PHE A 375 -3.91 -2.85 9.64
C PHE A 375 -5.04 -2.01 10.21
N GLY A 376 -6.32 -2.31 9.93
CA GLY A 376 -7.46 -1.50 10.41
C GLY A 376 -7.82 -1.67 11.88
N GLY A 377 -7.27 -2.67 12.59
CA GLY A 377 -7.54 -2.86 14.02
C GLY A 377 -6.80 -1.86 14.91
N ALA A 378 -7.35 -1.54 16.09
CA ALA A 378 -6.79 -0.57 17.04
C ALA A 378 -5.31 -0.82 17.43
N ALA A 379 -4.87 -2.08 17.43
CA ALA A 379 -3.48 -2.47 17.69
C ALA A 379 -2.46 -1.94 16.65
N CYS A 380 -2.92 -1.55 15.45
CA CYS A 380 -2.11 -1.09 14.33
C CYS A 380 -2.15 0.44 14.13
N ILE A 381 -2.58 1.21 15.13
CA ILE A 381 -2.80 2.66 15.04
C ILE A 381 -1.58 3.46 14.53
N GLU A 382 -0.36 3.03 14.86
CA GLU A 382 0.87 3.67 14.37
C GLU A 382 0.99 3.55 12.84
N ILE A 383 0.82 2.33 12.30
CA ILE A 383 0.87 2.05 10.87
C ILE A 383 -0.24 2.80 10.14
N GLN A 384 -1.43 2.83 10.72
CA GLN A 384 -2.58 3.58 10.20
C GLN A 384 -2.28 5.08 10.09
N ASN A 385 -1.76 5.69 11.17
CA ASN A 385 -1.44 7.10 11.22
C ASN A 385 -0.38 7.48 10.16
N LEU A 386 0.66 6.67 10.01
CA LEU A 386 1.70 6.87 9.00
C LEU A 386 1.18 6.68 7.58
N THR A 387 0.33 5.68 7.35
CA THR A 387 -0.30 5.45 6.04
C THR A 387 -1.21 6.62 5.66
N ARG A 388 -2.01 7.13 6.60
CA ARG A 388 -2.88 8.31 6.41
C ARG A 388 -2.06 9.58 6.14
N ASP A 389 -1.01 9.82 6.91
CA ASP A 389 -0.11 10.96 6.71
C ASP A 389 0.55 10.91 5.32
N LEU A 390 1.04 9.74 4.90
CA LEU A 390 1.63 9.55 3.57
C LEU A 390 0.61 9.83 2.46
N ILE A 391 -0.58 9.22 2.53
CA ILE A 391 -1.64 9.41 1.53
C ILE A 391 -2.04 10.88 1.44
N LYS A 392 -2.18 11.56 2.58
CA LYS A 392 -2.47 12.98 2.64
C LYS A 392 -1.40 13.80 1.92
N ARG A 393 -0.13 13.59 2.26
CA ARG A 393 1.01 14.29 1.64
C ARG A 393 1.11 14.04 0.14
N VAL A 394 0.83 12.82 -0.30
CA VAL A 394 0.84 12.47 -1.73
C VAL A 394 -0.27 13.21 -2.47
N ILE A 395 -1.49 13.22 -1.93
CA ILE A 395 -2.63 13.91 -2.54
C ILE A 395 -2.43 15.42 -2.55
N ASP A 396 -2.07 16.02 -1.41
CA ASP A 396 -1.82 17.46 -1.30
C ASP A 396 -0.67 17.89 -2.21
N GLY A 397 0.45 17.15 -2.20
CA GLY A 397 1.61 17.44 -3.04
C GLY A 397 1.33 17.31 -4.54
N ALA A 398 0.57 16.29 -4.96
CA ALA A 398 0.19 16.11 -6.35
C ALA A 398 -0.77 17.22 -6.81
N ALA A 399 -1.78 17.53 -6.00
CA ALA A 399 -2.72 18.60 -6.30
C ALA A 399 -2.01 19.96 -6.39
N GLU A 400 -1.17 20.31 -5.41
CA GLU A 400 -0.40 21.56 -5.41
C GLU A 400 0.43 21.73 -6.68
N ILE A 401 1.22 20.73 -7.07
CA ILE A 401 2.07 20.81 -8.27
C ILE A 401 1.20 20.98 -9.53
N PHE A 402 0.05 20.28 -9.60
CA PHE A 402 -0.88 20.42 -10.71
C PHE A 402 -1.48 21.83 -10.80
N TRP A 403 -1.92 22.40 -9.68
CA TRP A 403 -2.49 23.75 -9.65
C TRP A 403 -1.45 24.85 -9.92
N GLU A 404 -0.22 24.67 -9.43
CA GLU A 404 0.89 25.58 -9.69
C GLU A 404 1.26 25.64 -11.19
N LEU A 405 1.01 24.57 -11.96
CA LEU A 405 1.41 24.47 -13.38
C LEU A 405 0.86 25.62 -14.23
N LEU A 406 -0.44 25.93 -14.10
CA LEU A 406 -1.07 27.02 -14.86
C LEU A 406 -0.39 28.37 -14.57
N VAL A 407 -0.21 28.68 -13.27
CA VAL A 407 0.43 29.91 -12.83
C VAL A 407 1.87 29.99 -13.35
N GLN A 408 2.61 28.88 -13.32
CA GLN A 408 3.97 28.85 -13.86
C GLN A 408 4.01 29.13 -15.36
N VAL A 409 3.06 28.61 -16.14
CA VAL A 409 2.94 28.89 -17.58
C VAL A 409 2.61 30.36 -17.82
N GLU A 410 1.68 30.95 -17.07
CA GLU A 410 1.32 32.38 -17.18
C GLU A 410 2.51 33.30 -16.87
N LEU A 411 3.32 32.98 -15.86
CA LEU A 411 4.49 33.77 -15.48
C LEU A 411 5.55 33.83 -16.58
N GLN A 412 5.63 32.82 -17.46
CA GLN A 412 6.59 32.83 -18.58
C GLN A 412 6.34 33.96 -19.58
N ARG A 413 5.15 34.55 -19.60
CA ARG A 413 4.79 35.66 -20.51
C ARG A 413 5.73 36.86 -20.42
N GLN A 414 6.37 37.06 -19.27
CA GLN A 414 7.30 38.18 -19.04
C GLN A 414 8.68 37.97 -19.68
N ILE A 415 9.01 36.75 -20.11
CA ILE A 415 10.27 36.44 -20.75
C ILE A 415 10.22 36.95 -22.20
N PRO A 416 11.28 37.60 -22.71
CA PRO A 416 11.29 38.07 -24.09
C PRO A 416 11.21 36.90 -25.08
N PRO A 417 10.56 37.08 -26.24
CA PRO A 417 10.43 36.02 -27.22
C PRO A 417 11.76 35.70 -27.92
N PRO A 418 11.91 34.50 -28.52
CA PRO A 418 13.15 34.10 -29.18
C PRO A 418 13.58 35.09 -30.27
N PRO A 419 14.80 35.63 -30.25
CA PRO A 419 15.22 36.68 -31.20
C PRO A 419 15.30 36.18 -32.66
N ASP A 420 15.28 34.87 -32.88
CA ASP A 420 15.33 34.19 -34.17
C ASP A 420 13.95 33.78 -34.71
N GLY A 421 12.86 34.07 -33.97
CA GLY A 421 11.49 33.72 -34.36
C GLY A 421 11.16 32.23 -34.17
N ASN A 422 11.99 31.49 -33.44
CA ASN A 422 11.80 30.07 -33.17
C ASN A 422 10.59 29.80 -32.24
N VAL A 423 10.11 28.57 -32.24
CA VAL A 423 9.06 28.11 -31.32
C VAL A 423 9.65 28.04 -29.90
N PRO A 424 9.05 28.69 -28.88
CA PRO A 424 9.53 28.60 -27.51
C PRO A 424 9.46 27.15 -27.00
N ILE A 425 10.54 26.67 -26.40
CA ILE A 425 10.66 25.29 -25.86
C ILE A 425 9.51 24.97 -24.87
N LEU A 426 9.03 25.99 -24.14
CA LEU A 426 7.90 25.87 -23.23
C LEU A 426 6.67 25.25 -23.89
N VAL A 427 6.36 25.63 -25.14
CA VAL A 427 5.16 25.19 -25.86
C VAL A 427 5.17 23.67 -25.99
N SER A 428 6.27 23.09 -26.46
CA SER A 428 6.40 21.65 -26.62
C SER A 428 6.43 20.93 -25.26
N ILE A 429 7.19 21.44 -24.28
CA ILE A 429 7.29 20.79 -22.97
C ILE A 429 5.93 20.69 -22.28
N ILE A 430 5.16 21.78 -22.24
CA ILE A 430 3.89 21.82 -21.53
C ILE A 430 2.85 20.97 -22.25
N THR A 431 2.82 21.02 -23.59
CA THR A 431 1.86 20.22 -24.36
C THR A 431 2.15 18.72 -24.27
N ASP A 432 3.42 18.31 -24.33
CA ASP A 432 3.83 16.92 -24.10
C ASP A 432 3.46 16.45 -22.69
N TYR A 433 3.70 17.30 -21.68
CA TYR A 433 3.38 16.99 -20.30
C TYR A 433 1.86 16.87 -20.07
N CYS A 434 1.05 17.78 -20.61
CA CYS A 434 -0.41 17.68 -20.56
C CYS A 434 -0.92 16.42 -21.27
N ASN A 435 -0.31 16.02 -22.39
CA ASN A 435 -0.63 14.77 -23.07
C ASN A 435 -0.34 13.54 -22.20
N MET A 436 0.76 13.57 -21.43
CA MET A 436 1.09 12.51 -20.47
C MET A 436 0.05 12.42 -19.34
N LEU A 437 -0.34 13.56 -18.76
CA LEU A 437 -1.36 13.62 -17.70
C LEU A 437 -2.75 13.17 -18.19
N LEU A 438 -3.09 13.44 -19.45
CA LEU A 438 -4.33 12.98 -20.10
C LEU A 438 -4.24 11.54 -20.63
N GLY A 439 -3.05 10.93 -20.59
CA GLY A 439 -2.83 9.55 -20.98
C GLY A 439 -3.60 8.57 -20.09
N ASP A 440 -3.83 7.37 -20.61
CA ASP A 440 -4.67 6.37 -19.96
C ASP A 440 -4.08 5.89 -18.61
N ASN A 441 -2.76 6.01 -18.44
CA ASN A 441 -2.06 5.69 -17.19
C ASN A 441 -2.36 6.70 -16.08
N TYR A 442 -2.27 8.01 -16.35
CA TYR A 442 -2.30 9.05 -15.30
C TYR A 442 -3.66 9.73 -15.15
N LYS A 443 -4.45 9.85 -16.23
CA LYS A 443 -5.76 10.51 -16.20
C LYS A 443 -6.71 9.98 -15.11
N PRO A 444 -6.95 8.66 -14.96
CA PRO A 444 -7.86 8.17 -13.93
C PRO A 444 -7.33 8.43 -12.52
N ILE A 445 -6.02 8.25 -12.32
CA ILE A 445 -5.33 8.45 -11.04
C ILE A 445 -5.42 9.93 -10.62
N LEU A 446 -5.05 10.84 -11.52
CA LEU A 446 -5.07 12.27 -11.26
C LEU A 446 -6.49 12.78 -11.00
N ASN A 447 -7.49 12.32 -11.77
CA ASN A 447 -8.88 12.64 -11.47
C ASN A 447 -9.27 12.21 -10.06
N GLN A 448 -8.93 10.98 -9.65
CA GLN A 448 -9.21 10.50 -8.31
C GLN A 448 -8.52 11.36 -7.24
N VAL A 449 -7.25 11.71 -7.43
CA VAL A 449 -6.49 12.58 -6.53
C VAL A 449 -7.14 13.97 -6.40
N LEU A 450 -7.49 14.61 -7.52
CA LEU A 450 -8.11 15.94 -7.52
C LEU A 450 -9.50 15.92 -6.88
N LEU A 451 -10.28 14.86 -7.11
CA LEU A 451 -11.58 14.66 -6.47
C LEU A 451 -11.46 14.52 -4.94
N ILE A 452 -10.51 13.70 -4.47
CA ILE A 452 -10.26 13.53 -3.04
C ILE A 452 -9.81 14.85 -2.42
N HIS A 453 -8.83 15.53 -3.02
CA HIS A 453 -8.34 16.81 -2.51
C HIS A 453 -9.44 17.88 -2.42
N ARG A 454 -10.33 17.98 -3.42
CA ARG A 454 -11.49 18.89 -3.37
C ARG A 454 -12.50 18.50 -2.29
N SER A 455 -12.72 17.21 -2.08
CA SER A 455 -13.60 16.73 -1.02
C SER A 455 -13.11 17.19 0.36
N TRP A 456 -11.80 17.19 0.60
CA TRP A 456 -11.18 17.69 1.83
C TRP A 456 -11.34 19.20 2.02
N LYS A 457 -11.50 19.95 0.93
CA LYS A 457 -11.75 21.39 0.92
C LYS A 457 -13.24 21.76 0.89
N HIS A 458 -14.15 20.77 0.92
CA HIS A 458 -15.59 20.96 0.78
C HIS A 458 -16.00 21.72 -0.51
N GLU A 459 -15.23 21.54 -1.58
CA GLU A 459 -15.50 22.15 -2.88
C GLU A 459 -16.47 21.30 -3.72
N LYS A 460 -17.24 21.94 -4.61
CA LYS A 460 -18.24 21.25 -5.45
C LYS A 460 -17.60 20.23 -6.40
N PHE A 461 -18.24 19.07 -6.54
CA PHE A 461 -17.87 18.05 -7.52
C PHE A 461 -17.97 18.61 -8.93
N GLN A 462 -16.93 18.37 -9.73
CA GLN A 462 -16.90 18.66 -11.15
C GLN A 462 -16.30 17.45 -11.86
N GLU A 463 -17.07 16.82 -12.74
CA GLU A 463 -16.69 15.57 -13.40
C GLU A 463 -15.51 15.75 -14.38
N ARG A 464 -15.25 16.98 -14.84
CA ARG A 464 -14.27 17.30 -15.89
C ARG A 464 -13.16 18.25 -15.45
N ILE A 465 -12.78 18.24 -14.16
CA ILE A 465 -11.77 19.17 -13.60
C ILE A 465 -10.45 19.11 -14.38
N LEU A 466 -9.89 17.90 -14.57
CA LEU A 466 -8.61 17.76 -15.28
C LEU A 466 -8.69 18.31 -16.71
N VAL A 467 -9.79 18.04 -17.41
CA VAL A 467 -9.99 18.50 -18.78
C VAL A 467 -10.11 20.03 -18.84
N SER A 468 -10.91 20.63 -17.94
CA SER A 468 -11.06 22.09 -17.91
C SER A 468 -9.74 22.80 -17.63
N GLU A 469 -8.93 22.25 -16.74
CA GLU A 469 -7.65 22.86 -16.38
C GLU A 469 -6.57 22.70 -17.45
N VAL A 470 -6.51 21.55 -18.12
CA VAL A 470 -5.62 21.41 -19.28
C VAL A 470 -6.02 22.38 -20.39
N LEU A 471 -7.32 22.59 -20.63
CA LEU A 471 -7.78 23.61 -21.58
C LEU A 471 -7.38 25.03 -21.15
N ASN A 472 -7.42 25.35 -19.85
CA ASN A 472 -6.92 26.64 -19.34
C ASN A 472 -5.41 26.80 -19.55
N ILE A 473 -4.62 25.73 -19.37
CA ILE A 473 -3.18 25.74 -19.63
C ILE A 473 -2.90 26.00 -21.11
N VAL A 474 -3.64 25.36 -22.03
CA VAL A 474 -3.48 25.61 -23.47
C VAL A 474 -3.85 27.05 -23.82
N LYS A 475 -4.94 27.58 -23.26
CA LYS A 475 -5.31 29.01 -23.42
C LYS A 475 -4.23 29.95 -22.91
N ALA A 476 -3.58 29.62 -21.78
CA ALA A 476 -2.47 30.40 -21.27
C ALA A 476 -1.27 30.39 -22.22
N ILE A 477 -0.99 29.25 -22.88
CA ILE A 477 0.03 29.17 -23.94
C ILE A 477 -0.35 30.07 -25.13
N GLU A 478 -1.59 30.00 -25.62
CA GLU A 478 -2.06 30.85 -26.73
C GLU A 478 -1.90 32.34 -26.39
N LEU A 479 -2.32 32.76 -25.20
CA LEU A 479 -2.19 34.14 -24.75
C LEU A 479 -0.72 34.59 -24.61
N ASN A 480 0.17 33.68 -24.19
CA ASN A 480 1.60 33.96 -24.16
C ASN A 480 2.15 34.15 -25.58
N LEU A 481 1.77 33.28 -26.53
CA LEU A 481 2.17 33.38 -27.93
C LEU A 481 1.69 34.69 -28.57
N GLU A 482 0.46 35.12 -28.30
CA GLU A 482 -0.05 36.41 -28.77
C GLU A 482 0.75 37.60 -28.21
N THR A 483 1.08 37.55 -26.92
CA THR A 483 1.86 38.60 -26.25
C THR A 483 3.26 38.69 -26.84
N TRP A 484 3.91 37.54 -27.04
CA TRP A 484 5.22 37.44 -27.66
C TRP A 484 5.23 37.89 -29.12
N THR A 485 4.18 37.56 -29.88
CA THR A 485 4.01 38.05 -31.25
C THR A 485 4.01 39.57 -31.30
N LYS A 486 3.31 40.24 -30.37
CA LYS A 486 3.24 41.71 -30.25
C LYS A 486 4.52 42.36 -29.71
N ALA A 487 5.40 41.59 -29.07
CA ALA A 487 6.62 42.10 -28.44
C ALA A 487 7.79 42.31 -29.42
N TYR A 488 7.71 41.77 -30.64
CA TYR A 488 8.72 42.02 -31.66
C TYR A 488 8.59 43.43 -32.25
N GLU A 489 9.69 44.17 -32.28
CA GLU A 489 9.78 45.45 -32.99
C GLU A 489 9.66 45.26 -34.52
N ASP A 490 10.24 44.17 -35.04
CA ASP A 490 10.18 43.81 -36.44
C ASP A 490 8.88 43.06 -36.77
N SER A 491 7.95 43.74 -37.44
CA SER A 491 6.68 43.15 -37.89
C SER A 491 6.87 41.92 -38.79
N ILE A 492 7.94 41.86 -39.59
CA ILE A 492 8.19 40.69 -40.46
C ILE A 492 8.60 39.48 -39.61
N LEU A 493 9.46 39.69 -38.61
CA LEU A 493 9.86 38.64 -37.67
C LEU A 493 8.67 38.19 -36.80
N SER A 494 7.83 39.13 -36.38
CA SER A 494 6.57 38.85 -35.68
C SER A 494 5.68 37.88 -36.47
N ASN A 495 5.51 38.13 -37.77
CA ASN A 495 4.73 37.25 -38.66
C ASN A 495 5.38 35.87 -38.84
N LEU A 496 6.72 35.79 -38.93
CA LEU A 496 7.44 34.52 -39.00
C LEU A 496 7.28 33.71 -37.71
N PHE A 497 7.40 34.36 -36.56
CA PHE A 497 7.17 33.74 -35.25
C PHE A 497 5.73 33.21 -35.14
N ALA A 498 4.72 34.00 -35.49
CA ALA A 498 3.32 33.57 -35.46
C ALA A 498 3.09 32.36 -36.40
N MET A 499 3.60 32.43 -37.63
CA MET A 499 3.55 31.32 -38.59
C MET A 499 4.14 30.02 -38.00
N ASN A 500 5.34 30.11 -37.40
CA ASN A 500 6.01 28.95 -36.79
C ASN A 500 5.18 28.33 -35.66
N ASN A 501 4.65 29.15 -34.76
CA ASN A 501 3.91 28.66 -33.59
C ASN A 501 2.53 28.09 -33.96
N HIS A 502 1.78 28.76 -34.84
CA HIS A 502 0.49 28.21 -35.31
C HIS A 502 0.69 26.89 -36.07
N TYR A 503 1.74 26.77 -36.88
CA TYR A 503 2.06 25.51 -37.53
C TYR A 503 2.46 24.42 -36.53
N HIS A 504 3.26 24.76 -35.52
CA HIS A 504 3.69 23.81 -34.49
C HIS A 504 2.50 23.26 -33.70
N LEU A 505 1.62 24.16 -33.23
CA LEU A 505 0.38 23.82 -32.55
C LEU A 505 -0.53 22.93 -33.41
N TYR A 506 -0.74 23.29 -34.67
CA TYR A 506 -1.52 22.49 -35.61
C TYR A 506 -0.94 21.09 -35.82
N LYS A 507 0.37 20.99 -36.12
CA LYS A 507 1.00 19.73 -36.52
C LYS A 507 1.23 18.78 -35.36
N HIS A 508 1.73 19.29 -34.23
CA HIS A 508 2.18 18.44 -33.12
C HIS A 508 1.08 18.06 -32.14
N LEU A 509 -0.03 18.82 -32.08
CA LEU A 509 -1.16 18.42 -31.25
C LEU A 509 -2.15 17.51 -31.97
N LYS A 510 -2.13 17.46 -33.30
CA LYS A 510 -3.04 16.63 -34.08
C LYS A 510 -2.83 15.15 -33.77
N GLY A 511 -3.90 14.45 -33.38
CA GLY A 511 -3.85 13.05 -32.98
C GLY A 511 -3.30 12.80 -31.56
N THR A 512 -3.12 13.86 -30.76
CA THR A 512 -2.76 13.75 -29.35
C THR A 512 -3.99 13.90 -28.46
N LYS A 513 -3.92 13.45 -27.20
CA LYS A 513 -5.05 13.55 -26.25
C LYS A 513 -5.48 15.00 -25.99
N VAL A 514 -4.53 15.93 -25.95
CA VAL A 514 -4.81 17.39 -25.87
C VAL A 514 -5.51 17.85 -27.15
N GLY A 515 -5.04 17.42 -28.31
CA GLY A 515 -5.66 17.72 -29.60
C GLY A 515 -7.11 17.27 -29.70
N ASP A 516 -7.41 16.05 -29.25
CA ASP A 516 -8.77 15.50 -29.22
C ASP A 516 -9.72 16.36 -28.37
N LEU A 517 -9.21 17.00 -27.31
CA LEU A 517 -9.99 17.91 -26.47
C LEU A 517 -10.25 19.28 -27.11
N LEU A 518 -9.32 19.77 -27.94
CA LEU A 518 -9.42 21.05 -28.63
C LEU A 518 -10.35 20.96 -29.86
N GLY A 519 -10.33 19.82 -30.54
CA GLY A 519 -11.23 19.50 -31.65
C GLY A 519 -10.85 20.14 -32.99
N ASP A 520 -11.53 19.70 -34.05
CA ASP A 520 -11.19 20.05 -35.44
C ASP A 520 -11.35 21.53 -35.79
N SER A 521 -12.27 22.25 -35.12
CA SER A 521 -12.45 23.69 -35.34
C SER A 521 -11.19 24.46 -34.97
N TRP A 522 -10.61 24.14 -33.82
CA TRP A 522 -9.38 24.77 -33.34
C TRP A 522 -8.20 24.48 -34.28
N PHE A 523 -8.08 23.25 -34.78
CA PHE A 523 -7.06 22.92 -35.78
C PHE A 523 -7.21 23.71 -37.09
N ARG A 524 -8.45 23.86 -37.58
CA ARG A 524 -8.72 24.66 -38.77
C ARG A 524 -8.35 26.12 -38.56
N GLU A 525 -8.63 26.69 -37.39
CA GLU A 525 -8.25 28.05 -37.05
C GLU A 525 -6.72 28.23 -37.06
N HIS A 526 -5.98 27.34 -36.40
CA HIS A 526 -4.51 27.40 -36.40
C HIS A 526 -3.90 27.18 -37.79
N GLU A 527 -4.49 26.34 -38.63
CA GLU A 527 -4.07 26.17 -40.02
C GLU A 527 -4.31 27.45 -40.84
N GLN A 528 -5.47 28.08 -40.68
CA GLN A 528 -5.81 29.36 -41.32
C GLN A 528 -4.90 30.50 -40.86
N TYR A 529 -4.65 30.62 -39.55
CA TYR A 529 -3.72 31.62 -39.01
C TYR A 529 -2.32 31.43 -39.56
N LYS A 530 -1.85 30.18 -39.61
CA LYS A 530 -0.55 29.85 -40.20
C LYS A 530 -0.47 30.27 -41.67
N ASP A 531 -1.49 30.04 -42.47
CA ASP A 531 -1.49 30.44 -43.89
C ASP A 531 -1.61 31.97 -44.05
N TYR A 532 -2.39 32.63 -43.19
CA TYR A 532 -2.52 34.09 -43.14
C TYR A 532 -1.16 34.76 -42.84
N TYR A 533 -0.47 34.32 -41.77
CA TYR A 533 0.83 34.85 -41.40
C TYR A 533 1.91 34.53 -42.44
N ALA A 534 1.88 33.34 -43.06
CA ALA A 534 2.77 33.00 -44.16
C ALA A 534 2.59 33.94 -45.37
N ALA A 535 1.35 34.26 -45.75
CA ALA A 535 1.07 35.15 -46.87
C ALA A 535 1.57 36.58 -46.62
N ILE A 536 1.35 37.11 -45.42
CA ILE A 536 1.83 38.44 -45.02
C ILE A 536 3.36 38.45 -44.98
N PHE A 537 3.97 37.45 -44.33
CA PHE A 537 5.42 37.30 -44.27
C PHE A 537 6.04 37.31 -45.67
N LEU A 538 5.52 36.51 -46.60
CA LEU A 538 6.04 36.43 -47.97
C LEU A 538 5.86 37.74 -48.73
N ARG A 539 4.69 38.38 -48.62
CA ARG A 539 4.38 39.66 -49.27
C ARG A 539 5.34 40.77 -48.80
N ASP A 540 5.53 40.88 -47.49
CA ASP A 540 6.28 41.99 -46.90
C ASP A 540 7.79 41.74 -46.88
N SER A 541 8.23 40.48 -46.97
CA SER A 541 9.64 40.10 -47.15
C SER A 541 10.06 40.13 -48.63
N TRP A 542 9.70 39.09 -49.38
CA TRP A 542 10.28 38.82 -50.71
C TRP A 542 9.37 39.28 -51.86
N GLY A 543 8.08 39.54 -51.59
CA GLY A 543 7.08 39.89 -52.60
C GLY A 543 7.33 41.22 -53.33
N LYS A 544 8.03 42.17 -52.72
CA LYS A 544 8.38 43.46 -53.34
C LYS A 544 9.61 43.38 -54.25
N LEU A 545 10.44 42.36 -54.05
CA LEU A 545 11.74 42.23 -54.71
C LEU A 545 11.65 42.11 -56.25
N PRO A 546 10.72 41.31 -56.83
CA PRO A 546 10.53 41.24 -58.27
C PRO A 546 10.16 42.59 -58.92
N GLY A 547 9.50 43.49 -58.19
CA GLY A 547 9.08 44.80 -58.70
C GLY A 547 10.25 45.71 -59.12
N HIS A 548 11.45 45.51 -58.55
CA HIS A 548 12.65 46.23 -58.96
C HIS A 548 13.11 45.89 -60.39
N LEU A 549 12.68 44.75 -60.93
CA LEU A 549 13.03 44.23 -62.25
C LEU A 549 11.91 44.41 -63.28
N SER A 550 11.18 45.54 -63.22
CA SER A 550 10.14 45.87 -64.20
C SER A 550 10.71 45.95 -65.62
N ARG A 551 9.88 45.61 -66.61
CA ARG A 551 10.16 45.79 -68.05
C ARG A 551 9.72 47.15 -68.59
N GLU A 552 8.92 47.89 -67.82
CA GLU A 552 8.38 49.19 -68.23
C GLU A 552 9.50 50.19 -68.52
N GLY A 553 9.36 51.02 -69.55
CA GLY A 553 10.40 51.97 -69.97
C GLY A 553 11.63 51.36 -70.68
N LEU A 554 11.75 50.03 -70.77
CA LEU A 554 12.77 49.35 -71.60
C LEU A 554 12.25 48.94 -72.98
N ILE A 555 10.92 48.97 -73.19
CA ILE A 555 10.25 48.53 -74.42
C ILE A 555 10.15 49.67 -75.47
N LEU A 556 10.22 50.94 -75.05
CA LEU A 556 10.24 52.11 -75.94
C LEU A 556 11.67 52.64 -76.10
N PHE A 557 12.41 52.11 -77.07
CA PHE A 557 13.73 52.63 -77.44
C PHE A 557 13.61 53.91 -78.29
N SER A 558 13.36 55.06 -77.66
CA SER A 558 13.51 56.38 -78.29
C SER A 558 14.85 57.07 -77.96
N GLY A 559 15.67 56.51 -77.05
CA GLY A 559 16.91 57.12 -76.54
C GLY A 559 18.23 56.35 -76.80
N GLY A 560 18.22 55.22 -77.51
CA GLY A 560 19.43 54.45 -77.85
C GLY A 560 19.94 53.47 -76.78
N ARG A 561 20.93 52.63 -77.15
CA ARG A 561 21.44 51.49 -76.33
C ARG A 561 22.08 51.92 -75.00
N ALA A 562 22.63 53.13 -74.91
CA ALA A 562 23.30 53.62 -73.71
C ALA A 562 22.30 53.91 -72.56
N THR A 563 21.19 54.59 -72.86
CA THR A 563 20.15 54.93 -71.88
C THR A 563 19.46 53.68 -71.32
N ALA A 564 19.22 52.67 -72.16
CA ALA A 564 18.68 51.39 -71.71
C ALA A 564 19.67 50.64 -70.79
N ARG A 565 20.96 50.64 -71.13
CA ARG A 565 22.02 50.04 -70.29
C ARG A 565 22.09 50.70 -68.91
N ASP A 566 21.99 52.02 -68.83
CA ASP A 566 22.04 52.73 -67.55
C ASP A 566 20.80 52.47 -66.69
N LEU A 567 19.62 52.35 -67.30
CA LEU A 567 18.39 51.97 -66.61
C LEU A 567 18.44 50.52 -66.08
N VAL A 568 18.95 49.58 -66.87
CA VAL A 568 19.16 48.17 -66.45
C VAL A 568 20.14 48.11 -65.27
N LYS A 569 21.26 48.84 -65.34
CA LYS A 569 22.21 48.95 -64.22
C LYS A 569 21.55 49.49 -62.95
N LYS A 570 20.72 50.52 -63.06
CA LYS A 570 19.98 51.09 -61.92
C LYS A 570 19.02 50.07 -61.29
N ARG A 571 18.26 49.33 -62.11
CA ARG A 571 17.33 48.29 -61.65
C ARG A 571 18.02 47.12 -60.98
N LEU A 572 19.09 46.59 -61.58
CA LEU A 572 19.90 45.52 -61.00
C LEU A 572 20.58 45.96 -59.70
N LYS A 573 21.08 47.20 -59.63
CA LYS A 573 21.65 47.74 -58.39
C LYS A 573 20.60 47.78 -57.28
N ASN A 574 19.42 48.34 -57.54
CA ASN A 574 18.32 48.41 -56.56
C ASN A 574 17.87 47.01 -56.11
N PHE A 575 17.77 46.05 -57.04
CA PHE A 575 17.46 44.66 -56.73
C PHE A 575 18.53 44.02 -55.83
N ASN A 576 19.82 44.17 -56.16
CA ASN A 576 20.91 43.60 -55.40
C ASN A 576 20.97 44.19 -53.98
N GLU A 577 20.80 45.50 -53.83
CA GLU A 577 20.77 46.18 -52.52
C GLU A 577 19.59 45.69 -51.67
N ALA A 578 18.38 45.61 -52.24
CA ALA A 578 17.19 45.12 -51.55
C ALA A 578 17.30 43.62 -51.18
N PHE A 579 17.86 42.80 -52.07
CA PHE A 579 18.10 41.38 -51.81
C PHE A 579 19.14 41.20 -50.69
N ASP A 580 20.26 41.91 -50.74
CA ASP A 580 21.34 41.83 -49.75
C ASP A 580 20.84 42.22 -48.36
N GLU A 581 20.07 43.31 -48.28
CA GLU A 581 19.48 43.79 -47.03
C GLU A 581 18.52 42.74 -46.45
N MET A 582 17.60 42.23 -47.26
CA MET A 582 16.62 41.23 -46.82
C MET A 582 17.29 39.91 -46.43
N TYR A 583 18.21 39.41 -47.26
CA TYR A 583 18.94 38.18 -46.99
C TYR A 583 19.77 38.30 -45.70
N LYS A 584 20.50 39.41 -45.51
CA LYS A 584 21.26 39.66 -44.29
C LYS A 584 20.36 39.66 -43.06
N ARG A 585 19.21 40.35 -43.13
CA ARG A 585 18.24 40.45 -42.04
C ARG A 585 17.64 39.09 -41.67
N GLN A 586 17.26 38.28 -42.66
CA GLN A 586 16.54 37.03 -42.45
C GLN A 586 17.44 35.79 -42.29
N SER A 587 18.73 35.89 -42.63
CA SER A 587 19.69 34.77 -42.54
C SER A 587 19.92 34.22 -41.12
N SER A 588 19.54 34.97 -40.08
CA SER A 588 19.61 34.53 -38.68
C SER A 588 18.31 33.96 -38.15
N TRP A 589 17.20 34.06 -38.88
CA TRP A 589 15.89 33.57 -38.44
C TRP A 589 15.76 32.07 -38.67
N VAL A 590 14.85 31.43 -37.94
CA VAL A 590 14.69 29.97 -37.94
C VAL A 590 13.25 29.58 -38.22
N VAL A 591 13.05 28.63 -39.14
CA VAL A 591 11.80 27.89 -39.31
C VAL A 591 12.10 26.44 -38.90
N PRO A 592 11.71 26.02 -37.67
CA PRO A 592 12.15 24.75 -37.10
C PRO A 592 11.63 23.56 -37.89
N ASP A 593 10.35 23.59 -38.24
CA ASP A 593 9.73 22.51 -38.97
C ASP A 593 10.20 22.47 -40.43
N ARG A 594 10.60 21.28 -40.87
CA ARG A 594 11.15 21.08 -42.21
C ARG A 594 10.11 21.30 -43.31
N ASP A 595 8.91 20.78 -43.16
CA ASP A 595 7.90 20.82 -44.23
C ASP A 595 7.42 22.26 -44.44
N LEU A 596 7.25 23.00 -43.34
CA LEU A 596 6.96 24.42 -43.40
C LEU A 596 8.10 25.21 -44.05
N ARG A 597 9.35 24.97 -43.63
CA ARG A 597 10.53 25.66 -44.18
C ARG A 597 10.68 25.41 -45.67
N ASP A 598 10.62 24.14 -46.08
CA ASP A 598 10.79 23.75 -47.48
C ASP A 598 9.70 24.40 -48.36
N LYS A 599 8.44 24.45 -47.87
CA LYS A 599 7.33 25.14 -48.56
C LYS A 599 7.57 26.65 -48.69
N ILE A 600 8.00 27.32 -47.62
CA ILE A 600 8.25 28.77 -47.63
C ILE A 600 9.44 29.11 -48.55
N CYS A 601 10.55 28.40 -48.43
CA CYS A 601 11.72 28.57 -49.30
C CYS A 601 11.36 28.34 -50.77
N GLN A 602 10.56 27.31 -51.07
CA GLN A 602 10.09 27.05 -52.43
C GLN A 602 9.24 28.21 -52.97
N GLN A 603 8.32 28.76 -52.17
CA GLN A 603 7.50 29.91 -52.57
C GLN A 603 8.34 31.16 -52.82
N ILE A 604 9.36 31.42 -52.01
CA ILE A 604 10.30 32.52 -52.22
C ILE A 604 11.09 32.33 -53.53
N VAL A 605 11.62 31.12 -53.76
CA VAL A 605 12.32 30.78 -55.01
C VAL A 605 11.42 30.98 -56.22
N GLN A 606 10.18 30.49 -56.18
CA GLN A 606 9.20 30.63 -57.27
C GLN A 606 8.81 32.08 -57.54
N ALA A 607 8.78 32.94 -56.52
CA ALA A 607 8.48 34.35 -56.69
C ALA A 607 9.65 35.15 -57.29
N VAL A 608 10.90 34.84 -56.88
CA VAL A 608 12.07 35.68 -57.19
C VAL A 608 12.86 35.17 -58.39
N VAL A 609 13.18 33.87 -58.44
CA VAL A 609 14.14 33.31 -59.40
C VAL A 609 13.65 33.38 -60.85
N PRO A 610 12.38 33.08 -61.20
CA PRO A 610 11.91 33.20 -62.58
C PRO A 610 11.98 34.62 -63.13
N VAL A 611 11.65 35.63 -62.31
CA VAL A 611 11.68 37.04 -62.71
C VAL A 611 13.13 37.48 -62.93
N TYR A 612 14.03 37.14 -62.01
CA TYR A 612 15.47 37.41 -62.16
C TYR A 612 16.06 36.72 -63.40
N ARG A 613 15.77 35.42 -63.58
CA ARG A 613 16.23 34.63 -64.74
C ARG A 613 15.79 35.26 -66.05
N SER A 614 14.50 35.60 -66.17
CA SER A 614 13.97 36.25 -67.38
C SER A 614 14.62 37.61 -67.63
N TYR A 615 14.80 38.42 -66.58
CA TYR A 615 15.42 39.74 -66.71
C TYR A 615 16.89 39.64 -67.16
N MET A 616 17.66 38.74 -66.55
CA MET A 616 19.06 38.49 -66.90
C MET A 616 19.21 37.91 -68.32
N GLN A 617 18.31 37.03 -68.78
CA GLN A 617 18.34 36.54 -70.16
C GLN A 617 18.08 37.65 -71.19
N SER A 618 17.17 38.59 -70.89
CA SER A 618 16.83 39.67 -71.81
C SER A 618 17.82 40.83 -71.80
N TYR A 619 18.43 41.15 -70.65
CA TYR A 619 19.23 42.37 -70.47
C TYR A 619 20.64 42.16 -69.92
N GLY A 620 20.99 40.95 -69.46
CA GLY A 620 22.31 40.60 -68.93
C GLY A 620 23.48 40.94 -69.86
N PRO A 621 23.41 40.62 -71.18
CA PRO A 621 24.48 40.94 -72.13
C PRO A 621 24.83 42.44 -72.22
N LEU A 622 23.88 43.33 -71.88
CA LEU A 622 24.12 44.79 -71.90
C LEU A 622 25.04 45.26 -70.75
N VAL A 623 25.16 44.46 -69.70
CA VAL A 623 25.87 44.82 -68.46
C VAL A 623 27.11 43.94 -68.24
N GLU A 624 27.15 42.74 -68.83
CA GLU A 624 28.29 41.81 -68.79
C GLU A 624 29.51 42.29 -69.60
N LEU A 625 29.31 43.15 -70.61
CA LEU A 625 30.37 43.70 -71.45
C LEU A 625 31.14 44.88 -70.81
N ASP A 626 30.81 45.27 -69.57
CA ASP A 626 31.40 46.41 -68.88
C ASP A 626 32.39 45.98 -67.79
N GLY A 627 33.49 46.71 -67.59
CA GLY A 627 34.52 46.42 -66.57
C GLY A 627 34.02 46.50 -65.13
N SER A 628 32.79 46.97 -64.91
CA SER A 628 32.09 47.03 -63.63
C SER A 628 30.97 45.97 -63.47
N SER A 629 30.96 44.94 -64.34
CA SER A 629 29.92 43.90 -64.41
C SER A 629 29.62 43.22 -63.06
N SER A 630 30.65 42.95 -62.24
CA SER A 630 30.51 42.29 -60.93
C SER A 630 29.63 43.04 -59.93
N LYS A 631 29.42 44.35 -60.11
CA LYS A 631 28.55 45.18 -59.25
C LYS A 631 27.06 45.03 -59.58
N TYR A 632 26.75 44.62 -60.81
CA TYR A 632 25.38 44.58 -61.33
C TYR A 632 24.90 43.15 -61.59
N ALA A 633 25.74 42.31 -62.23
CA ALA A 633 25.54 40.87 -62.37
C ALA A 633 26.17 40.12 -61.18
N LYS A 634 25.75 40.46 -59.96
CA LYS A 634 26.35 39.96 -58.71
C LYS A 634 26.05 38.47 -58.44
N TYR A 635 24.91 37.98 -58.92
CA TYR A 635 24.40 36.64 -58.63
C TYR A 635 24.17 35.84 -59.91
N SER A 636 24.61 34.58 -59.93
CA SER A 636 24.11 33.63 -60.93
C SER A 636 22.70 33.17 -60.52
N VAL A 637 21.90 32.71 -61.48
CA VAL A 637 20.57 32.14 -61.22
C VAL A 637 20.68 30.98 -60.23
N GLN A 638 21.68 30.11 -60.40
CA GLN A 638 21.91 28.96 -59.52
C GLN A 638 22.32 29.39 -58.10
N THR A 639 23.20 30.39 -57.99
CA THR A 639 23.64 30.90 -56.68
C THR A 639 22.48 31.56 -55.93
N LEU A 640 21.64 32.33 -56.63
CA LEU A 640 20.47 32.98 -56.03
C LEU A 640 19.46 31.94 -55.52
N GLU A 641 19.19 30.90 -56.32
CA GLU A 641 18.33 29.79 -55.94
C GLU A 641 18.88 29.04 -54.71
N GLN A 642 20.17 28.70 -54.71
CA GLN A 642 20.82 28.04 -53.57
C GLN A 642 20.75 28.87 -52.28
N MET A 643 21.02 30.18 -52.38
CA MET A 643 20.95 31.09 -51.24
C MET A 643 19.53 31.10 -50.65
N LEU A 644 18.51 31.28 -51.48
CA LEU A 644 17.11 31.29 -51.04
C LEU A 644 16.65 29.94 -50.48
N SER A 645 17.07 28.83 -51.08
CA SER A 645 16.76 27.48 -50.58
C SER A 645 17.43 27.17 -49.24
N SER A 646 18.54 27.83 -48.91
CA SER A 646 19.29 27.63 -47.66
C SER A 646 18.85 28.54 -46.50
N LEU A 647 17.83 29.38 -46.70
CA LEU A 647 17.29 30.27 -45.66
C LEU A 647 16.61 29.48 -44.53
N PHE A 648 16.56 30.12 -43.35
CA PHE A 648 15.83 29.67 -42.17
C PHE A 648 16.28 28.34 -41.54
N LEU A 649 17.47 27.86 -41.89
CA LEU A 649 18.03 26.65 -41.31
C LEU A 649 18.34 26.83 -39.82
N PRO A 650 18.06 25.82 -38.98
CA PRO A 650 18.53 25.82 -37.59
C PRO A 650 20.06 25.84 -37.58
N LYS A 651 20.68 26.83 -36.93
CA LYS A 651 22.14 26.83 -36.74
C LYS A 651 22.52 25.80 -35.67
N PRO A 652 23.53 24.92 -35.89
CA PRO A 652 24.04 24.06 -34.83
C PRO A 652 24.85 24.91 -33.83
N GLY A 653 24.14 25.54 -32.90
CA GLY A 653 24.71 26.28 -31.77
C GLY A 653 24.67 25.43 -30.51
N ARG A 654 25.83 25.22 -29.89
CA ARG A 654 25.96 24.74 -28.50
C ARG A 654 25.01 25.55 -27.62
N TYR A 655 24.18 24.89 -26.82
CA TYR A 655 23.36 25.52 -25.78
C TYR A 655 24.20 26.54 -25.02
N ALA A 656 24.02 27.83 -25.31
CA ALA A 656 24.63 28.89 -24.55
C ALA A 656 23.95 28.89 -23.18
N SER A 657 24.71 28.52 -22.16
CA SER A 657 24.34 28.69 -20.76
C SER A 657 23.94 30.15 -20.53
N PHE A 658 22.64 30.43 -20.53
CA PHE A 658 22.08 31.71 -20.10
C PHE A 658 22.43 31.94 -18.62
N LYS A 659 23.52 32.67 -18.36
CA LYS A 659 23.74 33.37 -17.09
C LYS A 659 23.01 34.70 -17.16
N GLY A 660 21.74 34.70 -16.77
CA GLY A 660 20.93 35.89 -16.50
C GLY A 660 20.02 35.58 -15.32
N ARG A 661 20.23 36.29 -14.19
CA ARG A 661 19.58 36.19 -12.87
C ARG A 661 18.52 35.08 -12.68
N GLN A 662 18.97 34.02 -12.01
CA GLN A 662 18.22 32.91 -11.38
C GLN A 662 16.77 32.69 -11.84
N LEU A 663 16.65 31.97 -12.96
CA LEU A 663 15.65 30.91 -13.06
C LEU A 663 16.04 29.83 -12.04
N SER A 664 15.12 29.38 -11.20
CA SER A 664 15.33 28.14 -10.45
C SER A 664 15.60 27.04 -11.48
N ALA A 665 16.73 26.35 -11.35
CA ALA A 665 17.26 25.36 -12.27
C ALA A 665 16.40 24.08 -12.36
N LYS A 666 15.12 24.21 -12.71
CA LYS A 666 14.09 23.16 -12.56
C LYS A 666 13.49 22.62 -13.86
N PHE A 667 13.56 23.34 -14.98
CA PHE A 667 12.96 22.86 -16.24
C PHE A 667 13.94 22.27 -17.25
N ASN A 668 15.25 22.57 -17.17
CA ASN A 668 16.19 22.20 -18.24
C ASN A 668 16.85 20.82 -18.07
N ASN A 669 16.98 20.28 -16.86
CA ASN A 669 17.71 19.02 -16.64
C ASN A 669 16.88 17.75 -16.92
N GLY A 670 15.55 17.81 -16.93
CA GLY A 670 14.67 16.66 -17.22
C GLY A 670 14.42 16.40 -18.71
N VAL A 671 14.93 17.28 -19.59
CA VAL A 671 14.64 17.25 -21.05
C VAL A 671 15.33 16.08 -21.77
N ALA A 672 16.40 15.52 -21.20
CA ALA A 672 17.06 14.35 -21.76
C ALA A 672 16.26 13.04 -21.51
N ASP A 673 15.47 12.96 -20.42
CA ASP A 673 14.74 11.75 -20.04
C ASP A 673 13.34 11.66 -20.66
N LEU A 674 12.64 12.77 -20.88
CA LEU A 674 11.27 12.77 -21.46
C LEU A 674 11.20 12.18 -22.88
N ARG A 675 12.33 12.16 -23.60
CA ARG A 675 12.42 11.63 -24.98
C ARG A 675 12.70 10.13 -25.05
N ARG A 676 13.03 9.44 -23.95
CA ARG A 676 13.37 8.00 -23.95
C ARG A 676 12.18 7.08 -23.68
N THR A 677 11.07 7.59 -23.16
CA THR A 677 9.94 6.75 -22.66
C THR A 677 8.75 6.62 -23.62
N THR A 678 8.73 7.31 -24.76
CA THR A 678 7.62 7.21 -25.74
C THR A 678 7.92 6.22 -26.87
N SER A 679 7.88 4.94 -26.53
CA SER A 679 7.55 3.88 -27.51
C SER A 679 6.33 3.13 -26.99
N ALA A 680 5.14 3.58 -27.40
CA ALA A 680 3.89 2.90 -27.07
C ALA A 680 3.77 1.64 -27.93
N VAL A 681 3.79 0.47 -27.29
CA VAL A 681 3.45 -0.82 -27.90
C VAL A 681 1.93 -0.88 -28.04
N ILE A 682 1.42 -0.98 -29.27
CA ILE A 682 0.02 -1.28 -29.55
C ILE A 682 -0.14 -2.81 -29.49
N ASP A 683 -0.92 -3.32 -28.52
CA ASP A 683 -1.16 -4.75 -28.35
C ASP A 683 -2.37 -5.22 -29.19
N PHE A 684 -2.09 -6.04 -30.22
CA PHE A 684 -3.09 -6.74 -31.02
C PHE A 684 -3.59 -8.00 -30.30
N VAL A 685 -4.91 -8.17 -30.15
CA VAL A 685 -5.50 -9.38 -29.57
C VAL A 685 -5.47 -10.49 -30.62
N LYS A 686 -4.64 -11.51 -30.40
CA LYS A 686 -4.40 -12.58 -31.39
C LYS A 686 -5.13 -13.89 -31.09
N ASP A 687 -5.66 -14.08 -29.88
CA ASP A 687 -6.18 -15.36 -29.42
C ASP A 687 -7.66 -15.29 -28.96
N LEU A 688 -8.34 -16.42 -29.09
CA LEU A 688 -9.71 -16.67 -28.63
C LEU A 688 -9.66 -17.55 -27.36
N PRO A 689 -10.58 -17.38 -26.40
CA PRO A 689 -11.68 -16.41 -26.36
C PRO A 689 -11.19 -14.97 -26.11
N PHE A 690 -11.95 -13.98 -26.56
CA PHE A 690 -11.58 -12.58 -26.37
C PHE A 690 -11.54 -12.16 -24.89
N PRO A 691 -10.57 -11.31 -24.50
CA PRO A 691 -10.44 -10.82 -23.14
C PRO A 691 -11.65 -9.94 -22.78
N GLN A 692 -12.36 -10.34 -21.73
CA GLN A 692 -13.56 -9.65 -21.24
C GLN A 692 -13.25 -8.39 -20.41
N ASN A 693 -11.97 -8.21 -20.08
CA ASN A 693 -11.43 -7.10 -19.31
C ASN A 693 -10.67 -6.08 -20.17
N LYS A 694 -10.92 -6.04 -21.49
CA LYS A 694 -10.31 -5.03 -22.38
C LYS A 694 -11.36 -4.38 -23.29
N ASN A 695 -11.14 -3.11 -23.61
CA ASN A 695 -11.94 -2.39 -24.57
C ASN A 695 -11.45 -2.78 -25.95
N LEU A 696 -12.35 -3.37 -26.73
CA LEU A 696 -12.03 -3.97 -28.01
C LEU A 696 -12.48 -3.04 -29.14
N THR A 697 -11.58 -2.76 -30.07
CA THR A 697 -11.90 -2.01 -31.30
C THR A 697 -11.70 -2.94 -32.49
N VAL A 698 -12.76 -3.12 -33.28
CA VAL A 698 -12.71 -3.90 -34.51
C VAL A 698 -12.19 -3.00 -35.62
N SER A 699 -11.04 -3.32 -36.19
CA SER A 699 -10.37 -2.52 -37.20
C SER A 699 -10.28 -3.31 -38.51
N TYR A 700 -10.58 -2.67 -39.63
CA TYR A 700 -10.50 -3.32 -40.94
C TYR A 700 -10.28 -2.38 -42.13
N THR A 701 -9.61 -2.88 -43.18
CA THR A 701 -9.33 -2.11 -44.42
C THR A 701 -10.36 -2.37 -45.51
N THR A 702 -10.87 -1.32 -46.15
CA THR A 702 -11.68 -1.43 -47.37
C THR A 702 -11.13 -0.54 -48.48
N SER A 703 -11.32 -0.90 -49.74
CA SER A 703 -10.88 -0.11 -50.89
C SER A 703 -12.07 0.60 -51.52
N THR A 704 -11.94 1.89 -51.81
CA THR A 704 -12.95 2.66 -52.55
C THR A 704 -12.89 2.36 -54.05
N ALA A 705 -13.93 2.75 -54.79
CA ALA A 705 -14.00 2.61 -56.26
C ALA A 705 -12.80 3.26 -56.99
N ASP A 706 -12.15 4.23 -56.35
CA ASP A 706 -10.99 4.96 -56.87
C ASP A 706 -9.63 4.34 -56.46
N GLY A 707 -9.63 3.17 -55.82
CA GLY A 707 -8.42 2.44 -55.44
C GLY A 707 -7.74 2.90 -54.15
N GLN A 708 -8.32 3.85 -53.40
CA GLN A 708 -7.81 4.24 -52.08
C GLN A 708 -8.18 3.20 -51.01
N THR A 709 -7.23 2.86 -50.14
CA THR A 709 -7.47 1.97 -48.99
C THR A 709 -7.79 2.81 -47.76
N ILE A 710 -8.94 2.57 -47.13
CA ILE A 710 -9.42 3.26 -45.93
C ILE A 710 -9.45 2.26 -44.77
N ASN A 711 -8.94 2.67 -43.61
CA ASN A 711 -9.09 1.94 -42.35
C ASN A 711 -10.40 2.37 -41.68
N ILE A 712 -11.30 1.42 -41.46
CA ILE A 712 -12.57 1.61 -40.75
C ILE A 712 -12.44 0.96 -39.37
N THR A 713 -12.89 1.68 -38.33
CA THR A 713 -12.88 1.20 -36.95
C THR A 713 -14.30 1.22 -36.37
N ASN A 714 -14.71 0.10 -35.80
CA ASN A 714 -15.99 -0.09 -35.12
C ASN A 714 -15.72 -0.36 -33.64
N GLN A 715 -16.32 0.44 -32.77
CA GLN A 715 -16.14 0.31 -31.32
C GLN A 715 -17.29 -0.50 -30.72
N VAL A 716 -17.03 -1.78 -30.50
CA VAL A 716 -18.05 -2.74 -30.06
C VAL A 716 -17.61 -3.49 -28.81
N ILE A 717 -18.57 -3.99 -28.04
CA ILE A 717 -18.35 -4.85 -26.87
C ILE A 717 -18.77 -6.27 -27.26
N PHE A 718 -17.89 -7.24 -27.02
CA PHE A 718 -18.17 -8.67 -27.22
C PHE A 718 -18.58 -9.31 -25.90
N ILE A 719 -19.85 -9.63 -25.74
CA ILE A 719 -20.39 -10.30 -24.54
C ILE A 719 -20.56 -11.79 -24.83
N PRO A 720 -19.90 -12.72 -24.11
CA PRO A 720 -20.08 -14.14 -24.32
C PRO A 720 -21.54 -14.56 -24.17
N VAL A 721 -22.00 -15.47 -25.02
CA VAL A 721 -23.38 -15.96 -24.95
C VAL A 721 -23.64 -16.63 -23.59
N LEU A 722 -24.72 -16.24 -22.93
CA LEU A 722 -25.08 -16.72 -21.60
C LEU A 722 -25.30 -18.24 -21.62
N ASN A 723 -24.81 -18.93 -20.59
CA ASN A 723 -24.89 -20.39 -20.43
C ASN A 723 -24.13 -21.23 -21.49
N GLN A 724 -23.20 -20.62 -22.24
CA GLN A 724 -22.26 -21.33 -23.12
C GLN A 724 -20.82 -21.22 -22.57
N PRO A 725 -19.97 -22.26 -22.73
CA PRO A 725 -18.57 -22.16 -22.32
C PRO A 725 -17.83 -21.14 -23.18
N LEU A 726 -16.85 -20.43 -22.63
CA LEU A 726 -16.05 -19.44 -23.39
C LEU A 726 -15.33 -20.06 -24.60
N SER A 727 -15.04 -21.36 -24.56
CA SER A 727 -14.49 -22.13 -25.69
C SER A 727 -15.42 -22.21 -26.90
N SER A 728 -16.71 -21.88 -26.75
CA SER A 728 -17.67 -21.82 -27.85
C SER A 728 -17.43 -20.64 -28.79
N ASN A 729 -16.66 -19.62 -28.37
CA ASN A 729 -16.39 -18.39 -29.13
C ASN A 729 -17.67 -17.70 -29.64
N ARG A 730 -18.78 -17.85 -28.92
CA ARG A 730 -20.06 -17.21 -29.24
C ARG A 730 -20.22 -15.92 -28.44
N TYR A 731 -20.56 -14.84 -29.12
CA TYR A 731 -20.69 -13.51 -28.53
C TYR A 731 -21.91 -12.76 -29.07
N TYR A 732 -22.50 -11.92 -28.23
CA TYR A 732 -23.31 -10.77 -28.63
C TYR A 732 -22.37 -9.58 -28.89
N VAL A 733 -22.71 -8.75 -29.89
CA VAL A 733 -21.88 -7.60 -30.28
C VAL A 733 -22.66 -6.31 -30.07
N ILE A 734 -22.31 -5.54 -29.04
CA ILE A 734 -23.03 -4.33 -28.62
C ILE A 734 -22.28 -3.08 -29.06
N GLU A 735 -22.98 -2.10 -29.62
CA GLU A 735 -22.40 -0.82 -30.03
C GLU A 735 -22.01 0.06 -28.82
N ARG A 736 -20.76 0.54 -28.77
CA ARG A 736 -20.25 1.31 -27.62
C ARG A 736 -20.42 2.81 -27.77
N GLN A 737 -20.45 3.31 -29.01
CA GLN A 737 -20.50 4.73 -29.34
C GLN A 737 -21.37 4.98 -30.57
N GLY A 738 -21.78 6.24 -30.79
CA GLY A 738 -22.65 6.61 -31.91
C GLY A 738 -24.14 6.57 -31.59
N LYS A 739 -24.97 6.66 -32.63
CA LYS A 739 -26.44 6.78 -32.54
C LYS A 739 -27.10 5.52 -31.94
N HIS A 740 -26.48 4.36 -32.13
CA HIS A 740 -26.97 3.04 -31.72
C HIS A 740 -26.32 2.54 -30.43
N LYS A 741 -25.77 3.43 -29.60
CA LYS A 741 -25.04 3.04 -28.39
C LYS A 741 -25.93 2.21 -27.44
N GLY A 742 -25.44 1.03 -27.07
CA GLY A 742 -26.14 0.08 -26.20
C GLY A 742 -27.06 -0.90 -26.93
N GLU A 743 -27.22 -0.76 -28.25
CA GLU A 743 -27.97 -1.68 -29.08
C GLU A 743 -27.08 -2.84 -29.57
N ALA A 744 -27.69 -4.01 -29.74
CA ALA A 744 -27.05 -5.22 -30.22
C ALA A 744 -27.06 -5.27 -31.74
N ASN A 745 -25.93 -5.67 -32.34
CA ASN A 745 -25.88 -6.00 -33.75
C ASN A 745 -26.68 -7.28 -34.01
N THR A 746 -27.57 -7.25 -35.01
CA THR A 746 -28.44 -8.37 -35.36
C THR A 746 -28.09 -8.88 -36.76
N ASN A 747 -28.10 -10.20 -36.94
CA ASN A 747 -27.98 -10.82 -38.25
C ASN A 747 -29.22 -10.49 -39.10
N ALA A 748 -29.01 -10.13 -40.37
CA ALA A 748 -30.09 -10.05 -41.36
C ALA A 748 -30.54 -11.46 -41.75
N LYS A 749 -31.77 -11.65 -42.21
CA LYS A 749 -32.21 -12.97 -42.69
C LYS A 749 -31.95 -13.12 -44.18
N GLU A 750 -31.79 -14.35 -44.67
CA GLU A 750 -31.69 -14.63 -46.11
C GLU A 750 -32.93 -14.14 -46.89
N GLU A 751 -34.10 -14.09 -46.25
CA GLU A 751 -35.36 -13.56 -46.82
C GLU A 751 -35.38 -12.03 -47.01
N ASP A 752 -34.46 -11.29 -46.39
CA ASP A 752 -34.32 -9.83 -46.51
C ASP A 752 -33.52 -9.40 -47.78
N GLU A 753 -33.30 -10.32 -48.73
CA GLU A 753 -32.63 -10.06 -50.01
C GLU A 753 -33.38 -9.00 -50.83
N THR A 754 -32.73 -7.84 -51.05
CA THR A 754 -33.27 -6.79 -51.94
C THR A 754 -32.58 -6.82 -53.30
N THR A 755 -33.37 -6.63 -54.35
CA THR A 755 -32.88 -6.56 -55.73
C THR A 755 -32.68 -5.09 -56.11
N CYS A 756 -31.48 -4.72 -56.55
CA CYS A 756 -31.18 -3.36 -57.01
C CYS A 756 -32.06 -2.97 -58.22
N CYS A 757 -32.41 -1.68 -58.37
CA CYS A 757 -33.32 -1.13 -59.40
C CYS A 757 -32.96 -1.45 -60.87
N PHE A 758 -31.82 -2.09 -61.13
CA PHE A 758 -31.36 -2.51 -62.46
C PHE A 758 -31.19 -4.03 -62.62
N GLY A 759 -31.59 -4.86 -61.64
CA GLY A 759 -31.71 -6.32 -61.81
C GLY A 759 -30.40 -7.13 -61.90
N PHE A 760 -29.22 -6.50 -61.79
CA PHE A 760 -27.93 -7.21 -61.97
C PHE A 760 -27.15 -7.51 -60.68
N CYS A 761 -27.57 -7.01 -59.51
CA CYS A 761 -26.90 -7.29 -58.23
C CYS A 761 -27.92 -7.59 -57.12
N ARG A 762 -27.77 -8.74 -56.47
CA ARG A 762 -28.43 -9.05 -55.18
C ARG A 762 -27.59 -8.43 -54.05
N HIS A 763 -28.23 -7.67 -53.15
CA HIS A 763 -27.57 -7.09 -51.99
C HIS A 763 -28.42 -7.30 -50.74
N ASN A 764 -27.80 -7.81 -49.68
CA ASN A 764 -28.44 -7.98 -48.38
C ASN A 764 -28.06 -6.74 -47.57
N PRO A 765 -29.00 -5.81 -47.33
CA PRO A 765 -28.74 -4.67 -46.48
C PRO A 765 -28.43 -5.16 -45.07
N ASP A 766 -27.41 -4.57 -44.43
CA ASP A 766 -27.13 -4.86 -43.03
C ASP A 766 -28.33 -4.37 -42.19
N LYS A 767 -28.82 -5.21 -41.28
CA LYS A 767 -29.92 -4.86 -40.38
C LYS A 767 -29.41 -3.86 -39.33
N GLU A 768 -30.17 -2.79 -39.07
CA GLU A 768 -29.80 -1.82 -38.03
C GLU A 768 -29.76 -2.48 -36.65
N PRO A 769 -28.84 -2.07 -35.74
CA PRO A 769 -28.79 -2.57 -34.38
C PRO A 769 -30.13 -2.41 -33.65
N GLN A 770 -30.46 -3.36 -32.77
CA GLN A 770 -31.74 -3.42 -32.06
C GLN A 770 -31.53 -3.46 -30.54
N SER A 771 -32.61 -3.26 -29.77
CA SER A 771 -32.55 -3.41 -28.31
C SER A 771 -32.16 -4.84 -27.94
N PHE A 772 -31.10 -4.98 -27.15
CA PHE A 772 -30.51 -6.27 -26.79
C PHE A 772 -31.53 -7.25 -26.18
N ASP A 773 -31.70 -8.40 -26.84
CA ASP A 773 -32.49 -9.53 -26.32
C ASP A 773 -31.60 -10.79 -26.22
N PRO A 774 -31.22 -11.21 -25.00
CA PRO A 774 -30.36 -12.38 -24.81
C PRO A 774 -30.98 -13.69 -25.33
N LYS A 775 -32.30 -13.74 -25.58
CA LYS A 775 -32.99 -14.92 -26.12
C LYS A 775 -33.01 -14.94 -27.65
N ASP A 776 -32.68 -13.84 -28.32
CA ASP A 776 -32.62 -13.79 -29.78
C ASP A 776 -31.35 -14.49 -30.29
N VAL A 777 -31.55 -15.51 -31.13
CA VAL A 777 -30.46 -16.27 -31.76
C VAL A 777 -29.83 -15.47 -32.90
N TYR A 778 -30.56 -14.53 -33.51
CA TYR A 778 -30.04 -13.64 -34.54
C TYR A 778 -29.10 -12.55 -33.99
N GLU A 779 -29.03 -12.33 -32.68
CA GLU A 779 -28.04 -11.44 -32.05
C GLU A 779 -26.72 -12.16 -31.68
N GLN A 780 -26.63 -13.47 -31.93
CA GLN A 780 -25.48 -14.29 -31.55
C GLN A 780 -24.54 -14.55 -32.74
N PHE A 781 -23.24 -14.36 -32.50
CA PHE A 781 -22.18 -14.54 -33.48
C PHE A 781 -21.14 -15.54 -33.00
N GLU A 782 -20.77 -16.49 -33.84
CA GLU A 782 -19.62 -17.36 -33.62
C GLU A 782 -18.37 -16.75 -34.28
N ILE A 783 -17.33 -16.50 -33.50
CA ILE A 783 -16.09 -15.88 -33.99
C ILE A 783 -15.05 -16.94 -34.34
N CYS A 784 -14.58 -16.92 -35.58
CA CYS A 784 -13.59 -17.85 -36.11
C CYS A 784 -12.29 -17.12 -36.46
N LYS A 785 -11.14 -17.72 -36.11
CA LYS A 785 -9.81 -17.24 -36.54
C LYS A 785 -9.57 -17.61 -38.01
N SER A 786 -9.16 -16.64 -38.84
CA SER A 786 -8.89 -16.84 -40.27
C SER A 786 -7.50 -17.46 -40.50
N LYS A 787 -7.37 -18.32 -41.52
CA LYS A 787 -6.10 -19.00 -41.88
C LYS A 787 -4.97 -18.04 -42.33
N ARG A 788 -5.29 -16.81 -42.74
CA ARG A 788 -4.33 -15.83 -43.30
C ARG A 788 -4.22 -14.53 -42.49
N PHE A 789 -4.47 -14.58 -41.17
CA PHE A 789 -4.51 -13.46 -40.22
C PHE A 789 -5.91 -12.82 -40.05
N GLY A 790 -6.23 -12.36 -38.83
CA GLY A 790 -7.52 -11.75 -38.44
C GLY A 790 -8.66 -12.73 -38.15
N TYR A 791 -9.87 -12.20 -37.96
CA TYR A 791 -11.08 -12.93 -37.60
C TYR A 791 -12.16 -12.86 -38.69
N VAL A 792 -13.16 -13.71 -38.56
CA VAL A 792 -14.41 -13.71 -39.34
C VAL A 792 -15.54 -14.21 -38.44
N SER A 793 -16.71 -13.59 -38.52
CA SER A 793 -17.89 -14.00 -37.74
C SER A 793 -18.86 -14.81 -38.61
N LYS A 794 -19.54 -15.77 -37.99
CA LYS A 794 -20.69 -16.49 -38.55
C LYS A 794 -21.92 -16.25 -37.67
N SER A 795 -23.11 -16.29 -38.26
CA SER A 795 -24.33 -16.31 -37.45
C SER A 795 -24.49 -17.65 -36.76
N VAL A 796 -25.04 -17.63 -35.55
CA VAL A 796 -25.52 -18.85 -34.88
C VAL A 796 -26.90 -19.27 -35.42
N ALA A 797 -27.67 -18.33 -35.97
CA ALA A 797 -28.91 -18.62 -36.67
C ALA A 797 -28.60 -19.27 -38.04
N PRO A 798 -29.27 -20.39 -38.42
CA PRO A 798 -28.98 -21.10 -39.67
C PRO A 798 -29.17 -20.27 -40.95
N ASP A 799 -30.06 -19.29 -40.91
CA ASP A 799 -30.47 -18.38 -41.98
C ASP A 799 -29.99 -16.93 -41.74
N GLY A 800 -29.12 -16.72 -40.75
CA GLY A 800 -28.62 -15.42 -40.35
C GLY A 800 -27.36 -15.00 -41.12
N ILE A 801 -27.35 -13.75 -41.60
CA ILE A 801 -26.22 -13.12 -42.27
C ILE A 801 -25.66 -12.00 -41.38
N PRO A 802 -24.39 -12.10 -40.92
CA PRO A 802 -23.80 -11.06 -40.08
C PRO A 802 -23.62 -9.71 -40.80
N PRO A 803 -23.60 -8.59 -40.05
CA PRO A 803 -23.23 -7.28 -40.57
C PRO A 803 -21.90 -7.30 -41.32
N TYR A 804 -21.75 -6.46 -42.33
CA TYR A 804 -20.61 -6.48 -43.27
C TYR A 804 -19.25 -6.46 -42.55
N PHE A 805 -19.10 -5.64 -41.52
CA PHE A 805 -17.85 -5.50 -40.77
C PHE A 805 -17.46 -6.78 -39.99
N LEU A 806 -18.42 -7.64 -39.64
CA LEU A 806 -18.21 -8.91 -38.95
C LEU A 806 -18.09 -10.10 -39.92
N ARG A 807 -18.88 -10.13 -41.01
CA ARG A 807 -18.84 -11.24 -42.00
C ARG A 807 -17.61 -11.23 -42.90
N ARG A 808 -16.98 -10.06 -43.10
CA ARG A 808 -15.78 -9.95 -43.93
C ARG A 808 -14.60 -10.68 -43.28
N LYS A 809 -13.71 -11.26 -44.09
CA LYS A 809 -12.53 -11.96 -43.58
C LYS A 809 -11.42 -10.96 -43.25
N GLY A 810 -10.76 -11.17 -42.12
CA GLY A 810 -9.50 -10.50 -41.78
C GLY A 810 -9.66 -9.17 -41.06
N TRP A 811 -10.78 -8.94 -40.36
CA TRP A 811 -10.83 -7.85 -39.38
C TRP A 811 -9.95 -8.20 -38.17
N THR A 812 -9.35 -7.20 -37.54
CA THR A 812 -8.46 -7.35 -36.39
C THR A 812 -9.03 -6.67 -35.16
N LEU A 813 -8.51 -7.06 -34.00
CA LEU A 813 -8.91 -6.50 -32.71
C LEU A 813 -7.74 -5.77 -32.07
N ASP A 814 -7.93 -4.48 -31.90
CA ASP A 814 -7.02 -3.64 -31.14
C ASP A 814 -7.54 -3.58 -29.71
N SER A 815 -6.68 -3.88 -28.74
CA SER A 815 -7.04 -3.74 -27.33
C SER A 815 -6.53 -2.43 -26.76
N VAL A 816 -7.43 -1.71 -26.11
CA VAL A 816 -7.10 -0.66 -25.15
C VAL A 816 -7.43 -1.23 -23.77
N ASN A 817 -6.50 -1.17 -22.81
CA ASN A 817 -6.76 -1.67 -21.46
C ASN A 817 -8.02 -1.00 -20.88
N LEU A 818 -8.92 -1.79 -20.28
CA LEU A 818 -10.07 -1.21 -19.57
C LEU A 818 -9.58 -0.51 -18.30
N ASN A 819 -9.91 0.78 -18.20
CA ASN A 819 -10.21 1.41 -16.92
C ASN A 819 -11.50 0.76 -16.38
N CYS A 820 -11.38 -0.34 -15.63
CA CYS A 820 -12.49 -0.86 -14.84
C CYS A 820 -11.98 -1.41 -13.51
N THR A 821 -11.97 -0.57 -12.48
CA THR A 821 -12.11 -1.01 -11.09
C THR A 821 -13.56 -1.37 -10.84
N GLN A 822 -14.00 -2.51 -11.34
CA GLN A 822 -15.14 -3.24 -10.76
C GLN A 822 -14.96 -4.73 -11.09
N PRO A 823 -14.76 -5.60 -10.09
CA PRO A 823 -14.91 -7.03 -10.28
C PRO A 823 -16.39 -7.31 -10.49
N CYS A 824 -16.76 -7.96 -11.60
CA CYS A 824 -18.01 -8.70 -11.68
C CYS A 824 -17.88 -9.95 -10.79
N HIS A 825 -18.03 -9.78 -9.48
CA HIS A 825 -18.58 -10.81 -8.62
C HIS A 825 -20.07 -10.49 -8.49
N ALA A 826 -20.93 -11.39 -8.97
CA ALA A 826 -22.32 -11.38 -8.60
C ALA A 826 -22.42 -11.59 -7.08
N VAL A 827 -22.53 -10.49 -6.34
CA VAL A 827 -23.04 -10.43 -4.97
C VAL A 827 -24.09 -9.33 -4.98
N VAL A 828 -25.31 -9.71 -4.62
CA VAL A 828 -26.51 -8.88 -4.58
C VAL A 828 -26.24 -7.59 -3.79
N GLN A 829 -26.37 -6.43 -4.45
CA GLN A 829 -26.41 -5.13 -3.77
C GLN A 829 -27.76 -4.99 -3.05
N ARG A 830 -27.72 -4.81 -1.72
CA ARG A 830 -28.87 -4.44 -0.90
C ARG A 830 -28.97 -2.90 -0.79
N GLU A 831 -30.11 -2.42 -1.32
CA GLU A 831 -30.92 -1.22 -0.99
C GLU A 831 -30.26 0.18 -1.07
N THR A 832 -30.69 1.06 -1.98
CA THR A 832 -32.05 1.62 -2.12
C THR A 832 -32.47 1.75 -3.60
N VAL A 833 -33.75 1.47 -3.90
CA VAL A 833 -34.34 1.58 -5.24
C VAL A 833 -35.01 2.94 -5.40
N ALA A 834 -34.49 3.78 -6.30
CA ALA A 834 -35.18 4.95 -6.80
C ALA A 834 -35.84 4.61 -8.14
N VAL A 835 -37.16 4.82 -8.27
CA VAL A 835 -37.87 4.77 -9.56
C VAL A 835 -38.37 6.18 -9.88
N ALA A 836 -37.90 6.72 -11.01
CA ALA A 836 -38.34 8.00 -11.56
C ALA A 836 -38.30 9.21 -10.60
N GLY A 837 -37.29 9.29 -9.71
CA GLY A 837 -36.93 10.54 -9.03
C GLY A 837 -37.77 10.98 -7.82
N GLY A 838 -38.62 10.12 -7.24
CA GLY A 838 -39.34 10.41 -5.99
C GLY A 838 -39.13 9.32 -4.91
N GLU A 839 -39.07 9.73 -3.64
CA GLU A 839 -38.99 8.83 -2.46
C GLU A 839 -40.31 8.07 -2.23
N VAL A 840 -40.23 6.79 -1.85
CA VAL A 840 -41.41 5.94 -1.55
C VAL A 840 -41.34 5.45 -0.10
N ALA A 841 -42.46 5.50 0.63
CA ALA A 841 -42.58 4.99 2.00
C ALA A 841 -43.31 3.62 2.04
N PRO A 842 -42.91 2.68 2.93
CA PRO A 842 -43.56 1.37 3.05
C PRO A 842 -44.98 1.49 3.64
N ASP A 843 -45.99 0.98 2.93
CA ASP A 843 -47.35 0.83 3.45
C ASP A 843 -47.46 -0.49 4.24
N LYS A 844 -47.34 -0.41 5.57
CA LYS A 844 -47.32 -1.58 6.47
C LYS A 844 -48.69 -2.27 6.66
N ARG A 845 -49.70 -2.03 5.82
CA ARG A 845 -51.05 -2.58 6.05
C ARG A 845 -51.55 -3.68 5.10
N ASN A 846 -50.81 -4.08 4.08
CA ASN A 846 -51.20 -5.22 3.24
C ASN A 846 -50.03 -6.19 3.01
N ALA A 847 -49.82 -7.11 3.95
CA ALA A 847 -49.03 -8.32 3.74
C ALA A 847 -50.01 -9.47 3.48
N VAL A 848 -50.13 -9.91 2.23
CA VAL A 848 -50.86 -11.13 1.86
C VAL A 848 -49.91 -11.95 1.00
N ASP A 849 -49.81 -13.25 1.29
CA ASP A 849 -48.90 -14.22 0.64
C ASP A 849 -47.40 -13.89 0.71
N GLY A 850 -46.93 -13.44 1.88
CA GLY A 850 -45.50 -13.31 2.12
C GLY A 850 -44.81 -12.27 1.23
N VAL A 851 -45.56 -11.29 0.70
CA VAL A 851 -45.08 -10.20 -0.15
C VAL A 851 -45.60 -8.85 0.40
N ILE A 852 -44.71 -7.87 0.58
CA ILE A 852 -45.01 -6.49 1.00
C ILE A 852 -45.17 -5.62 -0.25
N TRP A 853 -46.29 -4.93 -0.37
CA TRP A 853 -46.63 -4.09 -1.54
C TRP A 853 -46.32 -2.61 -1.31
N PHE A 854 -45.72 -1.97 -2.31
CA PHE A 854 -45.37 -0.55 -2.32
C PHE A 854 -46.15 0.17 -3.42
N ARG A 855 -46.73 1.33 -3.10
CA ARG A 855 -47.55 2.12 -4.04
C ARG A 855 -46.81 3.42 -4.38
N SER A 856 -46.78 3.78 -5.66
CA SER A 856 -46.25 5.06 -6.14
C SER A 856 -47.41 5.97 -6.57
N SER A 857 -47.42 7.21 -6.09
CA SER A 857 -48.33 8.27 -6.53
C SER A 857 -47.54 9.36 -7.25
N GLY A 858 -47.58 9.38 -8.58
CA GLY A 858 -47.07 10.49 -9.37
C GLY A 858 -48.12 11.59 -9.54
N ASP A 859 -47.67 12.84 -9.70
CA ASP A 859 -48.52 14.04 -9.93
C ASP A 859 -49.32 14.02 -11.25
N VAL A 860 -49.31 12.90 -11.98
CA VAL A 860 -50.16 12.66 -13.16
C VAL A 860 -50.84 11.30 -13.01
N GLY A 861 -51.79 11.22 -12.09
CA GLY A 861 -53.01 10.39 -12.20
C GLY A 861 -52.89 8.90 -12.58
N GLY A 862 -51.80 8.21 -12.28
CA GLY A 862 -51.67 6.76 -12.48
C GLY A 862 -50.96 6.08 -11.31
N GLU A 863 -51.68 5.26 -10.54
CA GLU A 863 -51.11 4.44 -9.47
C GLU A 863 -50.53 3.13 -10.04
N ALA A 864 -49.27 2.83 -9.70
CA ALA A 864 -48.65 1.52 -9.94
C ALA A 864 -48.15 0.93 -8.61
N SER A 865 -48.32 -0.38 -8.43
CA SER A 865 -47.97 -1.13 -7.21
C SER A 865 -46.94 -2.23 -7.51
N VAL A 866 -45.93 -2.40 -6.66
CA VAL A 866 -44.88 -3.44 -6.79
C VAL A 866 -44.70 -4.17 -5.44
N GLY A 867 -44.56 -5.50 -5.45
CA GLY A 867 -44.46 -6.34 -4.24
C GLY A 867 -43.09 -7.03 -4.06
N LEU A 868 -42.59 -7.15 -2.81
CA LEU A 868 -41.35 -7.85 -2.42
C LEU A 868 -41.55 -8.93 -1.34
N SER A 869 -40.90 -10.10 -1.47
CA SER A 869 -41.11 -11.27 -0.60
C SER A 869 -40.39 -11.21 0.78
N LEU A 870 -41.03 -11.75 1.83
CA LEU A 870 -40.65 -11.69 3.25
C LEU A 870 -39.35 -12.43 3.60
N GLU A 871 -38.92 -13.43 2.82
CA GLU A 871 -37.69 -14.19 3.09
C GLU A 871 -36.42 -13.32 2.94
N ILE A 872 -36.52 -12.20 2.22
CA ILE A 872 -35.41 -11.25 2.01
C ILE A 872 -35.23 -10.32 3.22
N VAL A 873 -36.29 -10.09 4.00
CA VAL A 873 -36.36 -9.10 5.08
C VAL A 873 -35.82 -9.65 6.42
N GLY A 874 -35.86 -10.97 6.64
CA GLY A 874 -35.52 -11.61 7.92
C GLY A 874 -34.06 -11.54 8.36
N GLY A 875 -33.16 -10.94 7.59
CA GLY A 875 -31.72 -10.85 7.90
C GLY A 875 -31.23 -9.47 8.37
N ILE A 876 -32.14 -8.55 8.75
CA ILE A 876 -31.82 -7.11 8.96
C ILE A 876 -31.90 -6.70 10.45
N ASP A 877 -32.31 -7.56 11.38
CA ASP A 877 -32.68 -7.13 12.75
C ASP A 877 -31.57 -7.16 13.83
N GLU A 878 -30.30 -7.38 13.50
CA GLU A 878 -29.20 -7.17 14.46
C GLU A 878 -28.21 -6.10 13.96
N VAL A 879 -28.07 -5.05 14.78
CA VAL A 879 -27.24 -3.83 14.60
C VAL A 879 -27.98 -2.61 13.98
N GLY A 880 -28.85 -2.04 14.82
CA GLY A 880 -28.99 -0.60 15.09
C GLY A 880 -28.74 0.42 13.97
N ALA A 881 -29.84 0.92 13.40
CA ALA A 881 -29.89 2.08 12.52
C ALA A 881 -29.49 3.40 13.21
N ARG A 882 -28.59 4.18 12.59
CA ARG A 882 -28.59 5.65 12.69
C ARG A 882 -28.30 6.29 11.33
N LYS A 883 -29.09 7.32 11.03
CA LYS A 883 -29.09 8.15 9.83
C LYS A 883 -27.92 9.13 9.82
N SER A 884 -27.19 9.21 8.71
CA SER A 884 -26.54 10.45 8.27
C SER A 884 -26.16 10.34 6.78
N ASN A 885 -26.79 11.20 5.97
CA ASN A 885 -26.33 11.56 4.63
C ASN A 885 -25.02 12.37 4.77
N ILE A 886 -24.13 12.22 3.77
CA ILE A 886 -22.74 12.74 3.66
C ILE A 886 -21.68 11.74 4.16
N GLU A 887 -21.37 10.68 3.39
CA GLU A 887 -20.09 9.94 3.50
C GLU A 887 -19.88 8.91 2.37
N TYR A 888 -19.63 9.36 1.12
CA TYR A 888 -19.23 8.41 0.04
C TYR A 888 -17.99 8.81 -0.76
N PHE A 889 -17.14 9.70 -0.25
CA PHE A 889 -15.83 9.99 -0.87
C PHE A 889 -14.62 10.04 0.08
N LEU A 890 -14.79 9.62 1.34
CA LEU A 890 -13.74 9.64 2.36
C LEU A 890 -13.62 8.26 3.01
N CYS A 891 -12.81 7.37 2.44
CA CYS A 891 -12.48 6.12 3.12
C CYS A 891 -10.98 5.78 2.97
N LEU A 892 -10.16 6.84 3.10
CA LEU A 892 -8.74 6.78 3.48
C LEU A 892 -8.47 7.54 4.80
N ALA A 893 -9.51 8.00 5.51
CA ALA A 893 -9.35 8.81 6.72
C ALA A 893 -10.37 8.55 7.85
N CYS A 894 -11.10 7.43 7.87
CA CYS A 894 -11.93 7.06 9.03
C CYS A 894 -11.31 5.86 9.75
N LEU A 895 -10.35 6.16 10.60
CA LEU A 895 -10.03 5.38 11.79
C LEU A 895 -10.30 6.31 12.98
N ASP A 896 -11.42 6.01 13.62
CA ASP A 896 -12.05 6.55 14.83
C ASP A 896 -12.69 7.95 14.84
N THR A 897 -14.02 7.95 15.01
CA THR A 897 -14.70 8.77 16.03
C THR A 897 -15.73 7.91 16.76
N THR A 898 -15.31 7.28 17.85
CA THR A 898 -16.18 7.03 19.01
C THR A 898 -16.09 8.24 19.93
N GLU A 899 -17.12 9.09 19.90
CA GLU A 899 -17.75 9.77 21.04
C GLU A 899 -19.07 10.42 20.60
#